data_AF-L5KYP3-F1
#
_entry.id   AF-L5KYP3-F1
#
_cell.length_a   1.000
_cell.length_b   1.000
_cell.length_c   1.000
_cell.angle_alpha   90.00
_cell.angle_beta   90.00
_cell.angle_gamma   90.00
#
_symmetry.space_group_name_H-M   'P 1'
#
loop_
_entity.id
_entity.type
_entity.pdbx_description
1 polymer ?
#
loop_
_entity_poly.entity_id
_entity_poly.type
_entity_poly.pdbx_seq_one_letter_code
_entity_poly.pdbx_strand_id
1 'polypeptide(L)'
;MQFSKAFPVPSTFQEEKSIHVVQSYLEHFYQLPRNSSKFERKNGTSVIVETLKEMQRFFGLNVTGKPNTETLEMMQKPRCGVPDHGGFLLTPGNPKWKQTDLTYRIINYTPQLSKADVEAAIEKAFEVWSNASQLTFTKVSQGEADINIAFAQRAHGDNSPFDGPNGILAHAFQPGLGIGGDAHFDAEETWTKTPETALLIILCIQLLASISPSRLFVIITPQNPLSRYSRHSKWKDIVIKKANLGAWVEFYKATYQQEVEHCDYNLFLVAAHEFGHSLGLSHSSDPGALMYPNYAYSDTSTYSLPQDDINGIQALYGLSKNPIQPTGPSTPTTCDPRLTFDAITTLRGEIFFFKDKYFWRRHPQLRTVELNFISLFWPKLPSGIQAAYEDYDRDLVFLFKGNQYWALSGYDIQQGYPKDISNYGFPSSVRAIDAAVSYSSKTYFFINNQFWRYDNQRQSMDPDYPKSIASTFQGIESRIDAVFQQNNRKMEDEENIRLAQAYLNQFYSLEIEGSHLVQSKNRSLINGKIQEMQAFFGLTVTGKLDTNTLEIMKTPRCGVPDVGQYGYTLPGWRKYNLTYRIMNYTPDMARADVDEAIQKGLEVWSKVTPLIFSKISKGIADIMIAFRTRVHGRCPRHFDGPLGVLGHAFPPGLGLGGDTHFDEDENWTKDGAGFNLFLVAAHEFGHSLGLSHSNDQTALMFPNYVSLDPSKYPLSQDDINGIQSIYGGQPKAPAKPKGSTVPHACDPDLTFDAITTFRREVMFFKGRHLWRIYCDITDVEFELISSFWPSLPADIQAAYENTKDKILVFKDDNFWMIRGYAVLPDYPKSIYTLGFPRYVKKIDAAVCDHNTRKTYFFVGIWCWRYDEVTQTMEKGYPQRVVKYFPGIGLQVDAAFQHKGFFYFFRRSKQFEYDPKAKNITRVIKTNSWFQCKEPLNSSSDFSTREEEVYSGGVEMLYHKNLNVLILSIVHALKRIYRYR
;
A
#
# COMPACT_ATOMS: atom_id res chain seq x y z
N MET A 1 -59.40 -6.49 7.97
CA MET A 1 -58.57 -5.62 8.83
C MET A 1 -57.11 -5.76 8.39
N GLN A 2 -56.54 -4.67 7.89
CA GLN A 2 -55.13 -4.48 7.54
C GLN A 2 -54.27 -4.43 8.82
N PHE A 3 -53.09 -5.04 8.82
CA PHE A 3 -51.87 -4.47 9.40
C PHE A 3 -50.63 -5.18 8.82
N SER A 4 -49.86 -4.41 8.06
CA SER A 4 -48.56 -4.73 7.45
C SER A 4 -47.43 -4.67 8.49
N LYS A 5 -46.51 -5.65 8.49
CA LYS A 5 -45.20 -5.56 9.17
C LYS A 5 -44.08 -6.09 8.27
N ALA A 6 -43.00 -5.31 8.27
CA ALA A 6 -41.91 -5.28 7.30
C ALA A 6 -40.84 -6.36 7.50
N PHE A 7 -40.17 -6.71 6.39
CA PHE A 7 -39.05 -7.64 6.29
C PHE A 7 -37.72 -7.00 6.76
N PRO A 8 -36.77 -7.77 7.32
CA PRO A 8 -35.40 -7.29 7.54
C PRO A 8 -34.61 -7.22 6.22
N VAL A 9 -34.02 -6.06 5.94
CA VAL A 9 -33.29 -5.67 4.72
C VAL A 9 -31.87 -6.30 4.70
N PRO A 10 -31.35 -6.76 3.54
CA PRO A 10 -29.97 -7.22 3.37
C PRO A 10 -28.93 -6.08 3.51
N SER A 11 -27.65 -6.43 3.64
CA SER A 11 -26.51 -5.50 3.67
C SER A 11 -26.24 -4.83 2.31
N THR A 12 -27.17 -4.00 1.85
CA THR A 12 -27.10 -3.27 0.58
C THR A 12 -26.11 -2.11 0.61
N PHE A 13 -25.79 -1.59 1.79
CA PHE A 13 -25.14 -0.28 1.97
C PHE A 13 -23.69 -0.13 1.47
N GLN A 14 -22.91 -1.22 1.37
CA GLN A 14 -21.49 -1.16 0.97
C GLN A 14 -21.30 -1.42 -0.52
N GLU A 15 -22.03 -2.39 -1.09
CA GLU A 15 -22.18 -2.51 -2.54
C GLU A 15 -22.79 -1.23 -3.12
N GLU A 16 -23.83 -0.64 -2.49
CA GLU A 16 -24.42 0.63 -2.93
C GLU A 16 -23.43 1.81 -2.88
N LYS A 17 -22.50 1.87 -1.89
CA LYS A 17 -21.50 2.93 -1.79
C LYS A 17 -20.35 2.80 -2.79
N SER A 18 -19.80 1.60 -2.98
CA SER A 18 -18.77 1.36 -4.01
C SER A 18 -19.36 1.55 -5.41
N ILE A 19 -20.61 1.15 -5.61
CA ILE A 19 -21.37 1.45 -6.84
C ILE A 19 -21.55 2.96 -7.00
N HIS A 20 -21.86 3.72 -5.94
CA HIS A 20 -22.03 5.17 -6.04
C HIS A 20 -20.74 5.92 -6.40
N VAL A 21 -19.57 5.53 -5.85
CA VAL A 21 -18.28 6.15 -6.21
C VAL A 21 -17.95 5.86 -7.67
N VAL A 22 -18.07 4.60 -8.08
CA VAL A 22 -17.86 4.18 -9.48
C VAL A 22 -18.84 4.88 -10.40
N GLN A 23 -20.12 4.92 -10.05
CA GLN A 23 -21.15 5.56 -10.84
C GLN A 23 -20.89 7.06 -10.95
N SER A 24 -20.62 7.76 -9.85
CA SER A 24 -20.29 9.19 -9.87
C SER A 24 -19.07 9.46 -10.74
N TYR A 25 -18.00 8.67 -10.59
CA TYR A 25 -16.79 8.83 -11.39
C TYR A 25 -17.07 8.60 -12.89
N LEU A 26 -17.77 7.52 -13.24
CA LEU A 26 -18.13 7.20 -14.63
C LEU A 26 -19.14 8.20 -15.22
N GLU A 27 -20.03 8.78 -14.40
CA GLU A 27 -20.91 9.87 -14.82
C GLU A 27 -20.13 11.14 -15.16
N HIS A 28 -19.10 11.48 -14.37
CA HIS A 28 -18.31 12.70 -14.60
C HIS A 28 -17.29 12.53 -15.73
N PHE A 29 -16.53 11.42 -15.77
CA PHE A 29 -15.38 11.27 -16.68
C PHE A 29 -15.62 10.37 -17.89
N TYR A 30 -16.67 9.53 -17.87
CA TYR A 30 -17.03 8.62 -18.96
C TYR A 30 -18.46 8.82 -19.47
N GLN A 31 -19.14 9.88 -19.01
CA GLN A 31 -20.47 10.32 -19.48
C GLN A 31 -21.56 9.24 -19.40
N LEU A 32 -21.51 8.42 -18.35
CA LEU A 32 -22.57 7.48 -18.05
C LEU A 32 -23.92 8.23 -17.92
N PRO A 33 -24.98 7.85 -18.67
CA PRO A 33 -26.27 8.55 -18.58
C PRO A 33 -26.89 8.44 -17.18
N ARG A 34 -27.19 9.58 -16.53
CA ARG A 34 -27.80 9.66 -15.17
C ARG A 34 -29.10 8.85 -14.96
N ASN A 35 -29.75 8.38 -16.03
CA ASN A 35 -31.01 7.62 -16.01
C ASN A 35 -30.87 6.11 -16.32
N SER A 36 -29.66 5.58 -16.42
CA SER A 36 -29.40 4.15 -16.66
C SER A 36 -30.04 3.22 -15.60
N SER A 37 -30.22 3.71 -14.37
CA SER A 37 -30.88 2.98 -13.27
C SER A 37 -32.37 2.67 -13.49
N LYS A 38 -33.07 3.35 -14.42
CA LYS A 38 -34.51 3.13 -14.70
C LYS A 38 -34.78 2.15 -15.83
N PHE A 39 -33.82 1.89 -16.71
CA PHE A 39 -34.01 1.01 -17.88
C PHE A 39 -33.62 -0.46 -17.62
N GLU A 40 -32.93 -0.77 -16.52
CA GLU A 40 -32.41 -2.11 -16.23
C GLU A 40 -33.39 -3.01 -15.45
N ARG A 41 -34.59 -3.20 -16.00
CA ARG A 41 -35.48 -4.32 -15.61
C ARG A 41 -36.04 -5.02 -16.85
N LYS A 42 -35.17 -5.44 -17.78
CA LYS A 42 -35.42 -6.51 -18.77
C LYS A 42 -34.25 -6.56 -19.77
N ASN A 43 -33.33 -7.50 -19.53
CA ASN A 43 -32.31 -8.01 -20.46
C ASN A 43 -31.08 -7.12 -20.77
N GLY A 44 -29.89 -7.63 -20.43
CA GLY A 44 -28.59 -7.20 -20.96
C GLY A 44 -27.61 -6.74 -19.88
N THR A 45 -26.46 -7.40 -19.79
CA THR A 45 -25.22 -7.00 -19.07
C THR A 45 -25.02 -5.48 -18.96
N SER A 46 -24.89 -4.98 -17.72
CA SER A 46 -25.06 -3.55 -17.37
C SER A 46 -24.09 -2.62 -18.11
N VAL A 47 -24.59 -1.49 -18.59
CA VAL A 47 -23.82 -0.42 -19.24
C VAL A 47 -22.64 0.03 -18.35
N ILE A 48 -22.84 0.06 -17.03
CA ILE A 48 -21.82 0.40 -16.03
C ILE A 48 -20.59 -0.53 -16.11
N VAL A 49 -20.80 -1.83 -16.31
CA VAL A 49 -19.71 -2.82 -16.39
C VAL A 49 -18.87 -2.60 -17.64
N GLU A 50 -19.48 -2.27 -18.78
CA GLU A 50 -18.70 -1.99 -20.01
C GLU A 50 -17.95 -0.66 -19.91
N THR A 51 -18.58 0.40 -19.39
CA THR A 51 -17.90 1.69 -19.14
C THR A 51 -16.77 1.54 -18.11
N LEU A 52 -16.94 0.69 -17.10
CA LEU A 52 -15.87 0.39 -16.14
C LEU A 52 -14.72 -0.38 -16.78
N LYS A 53 -14.99 -1.32 -17.71
CA LYS A 53 -13.93 -1.99 -18.48
C LYS A 53 -13.18 -1.00 -19.37
N GLU A 54 -13.86 -0.03 -19.97
CA GLU A 54 -13.21 1.05 -20.73
C GLU A 54 -12.28 1.87 -19.85
N MET A 55 -12.74 2.26 -18.66
CA MET A 55 -11.90 2.94 -17.67
C MET A 55 -10.68 2.10 -17.29
N GLN A 56 -10.88 0.83 -16.94
CA GLN A 56 -9.78 -0.08 -16.58
C GLN A 56 -8.76 -0.22 -17.73
N ARG A 57 -9.22 -0.33 -18.98
CA ARG A 57 -8.32 -0.36 -20.16
C ARG A 57 -7.54 0.93 -20.32
N PHE A 58 -8.19 2.09 -20.14
CA PHE A 58 -7.55 3.40 -20.28
C PHE A 58 -6.39 3.57 -19.30
N PHE A 59 -6.59 3.17 -18.04
CA PHE A 59 -5.57 3.26 -17.00
C PHE A 59 -4.59 2.08 -16.96
N GLY A 60 -4.70 1.11 -17.88
CA GLY A 60 -3.83 -0.08 -17.93
C GLY A 60 -4.04 -1.05 -16.76
N LEU A 61 -5.22 -1.02 -16.13
CA LEU A 61 -5.60 -1.88 -15.01
C LEU A 61 -6.11 -3.26 -15.49
N ASN A 62 -6.19 -4.21 -14.56
CA ASN A 62 -6.82 -5.51 -14.82
C ASN A 62 -8.30 -5.34 -15.21
N VAL A 63 -8.62 -5.66 -16.46
CA VAL A 63 -9.95 -5.47 -17.04
C VAL A 63 -10.91 -6.55 -16.56
N THR A 64 -11.50 -6.33 -15.39
CA THR A 64 -12.43 -7.26 -14.74
C THR A 64 -13.89 -6.83 -14.91
N GLY A 65 -14.14 -5.55 -15.22
CA GLY A 65 -15.47 -4.95 -15.19
C GLY A 65 -16.09 -4.89 -13.80
N LYS A 66 -15.27 -5.06 -12.75
CA LYS A 66 -15.66 -4.94 -11.35
C LYS A 66 -14.72 -3.96 -10.65
N PRO A 67 -15.21 -3.14 -9.72
CA PRO A 67 -14.35 -2.26 -8.94
C PRO A 67 -13.56 -3.10 -7.92
N ASN A 68 -12.30 -3.41 -8.24
CA ASN A 68 -11.32 -3.93 -7.29
C ASN A 68 -10.61 -2.75 -6.57
N THR A 69 -9.76 -3.05 -5.59
CA THR A 69 -9.02 -2.04 -4.81
C THR A 69 -8.22 -1.10 -5.73
N GLU A 70 -7.45 -1.65 -6.66
CA GLU A 70 -6.66 -0.88 -7.65
C GLU A 70 -7.53 0.09 -8.49
N THR A 71 -8.73 -0.36 -8.90
CA THR A 71 -9.67 0.48 -9.66
C THR A 71 -10.20 1.63 -8.82
N LEU A 72 -10.52 1.38 -7.55
CA LEU A 72 -11.03 2.41 -6.64
C LEU A 72 -9.95 3.40 -6.21
N GLU A 73 -8.70 2.95 -6.04
CA GLU A 73 -7.54 3.79 -5.78
C GLU A 73 -7.26 4.72 -6.96
N MET A 74 -7.30 4.18 -8.19
CA MET A 74 -7.14 4.99 -9.40
C MET A 74 -8.19 6.11 -9.50
N MET A 75 -9.44 5.83 -9.09
CA MET A 75 -10.53 6.80 -9.10
C MET A 75 -10.41 7.90 -8.02
N GLN A 76 -9.56 7.71 -7.01
CA GLN A 76 -9.39 8.65 -5.90
C GLN A 76 -8.18 9.58 -6.06
N LYS A 77 -7.34 9.37 -7.09
CA LYS A 77 -6.17 10.23 -7.33
C LYS A 77 -6.59 11.63 -7.76
N PRO A 78 -5.88 12.69 -7.30
CA PRO A 78 -6.12 14.04 -7.78
C PRO A 78 -5.84 14.11 -9.28
N ARG A 79 -6.75 14.73 -10.03
CA ARG A 79 -6.76 14.62 -11.50
C ARG A 79 -7.31 15.87 -12.18
N CYS A 80 -7.15 15.92 -13.49
CA CYS A 80 -7.84 16.85 -14.35
C CYS A 80 -9.36 16.57 -14.37
N GLY A 81 -10.15 17.64 -14.42
CA GLY A 81 -11.61 17.62 -14.49
C GLY A 81 -12.19 17.31 -15.87
N VAL A 82 -11.36 17.22 -16.91
CA VAL A 82 -11.79 16.90 -18.26
C VAL A 82 -12.12 15.39 -18.37
N PRO A 83 -13.18 15.00 -19.12
CA PRO A 83 -13.51 13.59 -19.33
C PRO A 83 -12.45 12.79 -20.10
N ASP A 84 -12.29 11.51 -19.74
CA ASP A 84 -11.32 10.58 -20.36
C ASP A 84 -11.84 9.98 -21.67
N HIS A 85 -13.17 9.88 -21.81
CA HIS A 85 -13.83 9.32 -22.98
C HIS A 85 -14.98 10.21 -23.49
N GLY A 86 -15.29 10.06 -24.78
CA GLY A 86 -15.87 11.08 -25.66
C GLY A 86 -17.13 11.80 -25.16
N GLY A 87 -17.21 13.12 -25.44
CA GLY A 87 -18.46 13.88 -25.53
C GLY A 87 -18.52 15.29 -24.89
N PHE A 88 -17.49 15.77 -24.17
CA PHE A 88 -17.32 17.21 -23.87
C PHE A 88 -16.68 18.01 -25.01
N LEU A 89 -16.67 17.41 -26.19
CA LEU A 89 -16.34 18.04 -27.44
C LEU A 89 -17.43 19.09 -27.74
N LEU A 90 -17.18 20.36 -27.43
CA LEU A 90 -17.98 21.48 -27.98
C LEU A 90 -18.10 21.37 -29.52
N THR A 91 -17.13 20.67 -30.15
CA THR A 91 -17.13 20.26 -31.56
C THR A 91 -16.59 18.83 -31.75
N PRO A 92 -17.28 17.92 -32.47
CA PRO A 92 -16.78 16.55 -32.71
C PRO A 92 -15.38 16.51 -33.35
N GLY A 93 -14.50 15.62 -32.86
CA GLY A 93 -13.09 15.48 -33.28
C GLY A 93 -12.07 15.97 -32.24
N ASN A 94 -10.81 16.17 -32.66
CA ASN A 94 -9.80 16.92 -31.90
C ASN A 94 -9.75 18.34 -32.51
N PRO A 95 -10.63 19.26 -32.07
CA PRO A 95 -10.66 20.61 -32.63
C PRO A 95 -9.33 21.31 -32.37
N LYS A 96 -8.87 22.04 -33.37
CA LYS A 96 -7.62 22.80 -33.31
C LYS A 96 -7.86 24.25 -33.67
N TRP A 97 -7.04 25.12 -33.12
CA TRP A 97 -7.03 26.52 -33.53
C TRP A 97 -6.65 26.65 -35.01
N LYS A 98 -7.38 27.48 -35.74
CA LYS A 98 -7.09 27.76 -37.15
C LYS A 98 -5.86 28.66 -37.32
N GLN A 99 -5.59 29.48 -36.30
CA GLN A 99 -4.42 30.34 -36.22
C GLN A 99 -3.34 29.71 -35.34
N THR A 100 -2.09 30.12 -35.54
CA THR A 100 -0.97 29.67 -34.72
C THR A 100 -0.50 30.70 -33.70
N ASP A 101 -0.90 31.97 -33.85
CA ASP A 101 -0.64 33.01 -32.88
C ASP A 101 -1.86 33.18 -31.98
N LEU A 102 -1.75 32.70 -30.75
CA LEU A 102 -2.83 32.64 -29.78
C LEU A 102 -2.59 33.67 -28.68
N THR A 103 -3.65 34.31 -28.25
CA THR A 103 -3.65 35.28 -27.16
C THR A 103 -4.17 34.65 -25.89
N TYR A 104 -3.56 34.96 -24.75
CA TYR A 104 -4.06 34.51 -23.45
C TYR A 104 -4.18 35.65 -22.46
N ARG A 105 -5.11 35.52 -21.52
CA ARG A 105 -5.37 36.52 -20.48
C ARG A 105 -5.61 35.85 -19.13
N ILE A 106 -4.93 36.34 -18.10
CA ILE A 106 -5.17 35.93 -16.71
C ILE A 106 -6.24 36.86 -16.13
N ILE A 107 -7.41 36.30 -15.83
CA ILE A 107 -8.58 37.03 -15.32
C ILE A 107 -8.40 37.39 -13.85
N ASN A 108 -7.99 36.42 -13.05
CA ASN A 108 -7.73 36.58 -11.62
C ASN A 108 -6.56 35.68 -11.21
N TYR A 109 -6.13 35.83 -9.95
CA TYR A 109 -4.92 35.19 -9.42
C TYR A 109 -5.26 34.48 -8.11
N THR A 110 -4.58 33.36 -7.85
CA THR A 110 -4.59 32.72 -6.53
C THR A 110 -3.94 33.63 -5.48
N PRO A 111 -4.48 33.73 -4.25
CA PRO A 111 -3.86 34.49 -3.16
C PRO A 111 -2.59 33.84 -2.61
N GLN A 112 -2.32 32.57 -2.97
CA GLN A 112 -1.24 31.77 -2.38
C GLN A 112 0.11 31.98 -3.07
N LEU A 113 0.10 32.43 -4.34
CA LEU A 113 1.30 32.74 -5.11
C LEU A 113 1.35 34.23 -5.47
N SER A 114 2.56 34.77 -5.61
CA SER A 114 2.71 36.12 -6.12
C SER A 114 2.24 36.18 -7.57
N LYS A 115 1.72 37.34 -8.02
CA LYS A 115 1.32 37.51 -9.43
C LYS A 115 2.45 37.20 -10.40
N ALA A 116 3.69 37.55 -10.04
CA ALA A 116 4.86 37.26 -10.84
C ALA A 116 5.15 35.76 -10.93
N ASP A 117 4.96 35.00 -9.84
CA ASP A 117 5.15 33.55 -9.87
C ASP A 117 4.06 32.83 -10.66
N VAL A 118 2.79 33.29 -10.56
CA VAL A 118 1.70 32.79 -11.41
C VAL A 118 2.01 33.06 -12.88
N GLU A 119 2.38 34.29 -13.22
CA GLU A 119 2.71 34.66 -14.60
C GLU A 119 3.88 33.86 -15.16
N ALA A 120 4.95 33.69 -14.37
CA ALA A 120 6.09 32.88 -14.78
C ALA A 120 5.72 31.40 -14.96
N ALA A 121 4.84 30.85 -14.11
CA ALA A 121 4.37 29.47 -14.25
C ALA A 121 3.52 29.28 -15.51
N ILE A 122 2.58 30.20 -15.77
CA ILE A 122 1.73 30.19 -16.97
C ILE A 122 2.55 30.37 -18.25
N GLU A 123 3.48 31.32 -18.26
CA GLU A 123 4.36 31.57 -19.42
C GLU A 123 5.20 30.34 -19.73
N LYS A 124 5.80 29.73 -18.71
CA LYS A 124 6.56 28.49 -18.85
C LYS A 124 5.70 27.33 -19.34
N ALA A 125 4.44 27.23 -18.89
CA ALA A 125 3.51 26.20 -19.34
C ALA A 125 3.18 26.34 -20.84
N PHE A 126 2.99 27.56 -21.35
CA PHE A 126 2.84 27.80 -22.78
C PHE A 126 4.14 27.55 -23.56
N GLU A 127 5.29 27.90 -22.98
CA GLU A 127 6.61 27.72 -23.60
C GLU A 127 6.87 26.24 -23.96
N VAL A 128 6.45 25.31 -23.07
CA VAL A 128 6.54 23.87 -23.30
C VAL A 128 5.86 23.46 -24.62
N TRP A 129 4.68 23.99 -24.90
CA TRP A 129 3.93 23.68 -26.12
C TRP A 129 4.43 24.44 -27.35
N SER A 130 4.85 25.70 -27.21
CA SER A 130 5.41 26.47 -28.33
C SER A 130 6.74 25.89 -28.80
N ASN A 131 7.57 25.38 -27.90
CA ASN A 131 8.86 24.76 -28.26
C ASN A 131 8.66 23.50 -29.12
N ALA A 132 7.58 22.76 -28.90
CA ALA A 132 7.25 21.53 -29.62
C ALA A 132 6.44 21.74 -30.92
N SER A 133 5.90 22.93 -31.17
CA SER A 133 4.96 23.20 -32.25
C SER A 133 5.22 24.53 -32.98
N GLN A 134 4.32 24.92 -33.88
CA GLN A 134 4.39 26.22 -34.58
C GLN A 134 3.68 27.35 -33.83
N LEU A 135 3.10 27.05 -32.66
CA LEU A 135 2.27 27.96 -31.89
C LEU A 135 3.10 29.06 -31.21
N THR A 136 2.53 30.25 -31.12
CA THR A 136 3.04 31.37 -30.35
C THR A 136 1.96 31.88 -29.41
N PHE A 137 2.36 32.33 -28.23
CA PHE A 137 1.44 32.75 -27.18
C PHE A 137 1.74 34.19 -26.76
N THR A 138 0.75 35.06 -26.86
CA THR A 138 0.88 36.48 -26.52
C THR A 138 -0.06 36.84 -25.38
N LYS A 139 0.50 37.30 -24.25
CA LYS A 139 -0.32 37.78 -23.13
C LYS A 139 -0.99 39.11 -23.46
N VAL A 140 -2.30 39.20 -23.29
CA VAL A 140 -3.06 40.45 -23.42
C VAL A 140 -3.64 40.89 -22.07
N SER A 141 -3.77 42.20 -21.87
CA SER A 141 -4.26 42.79 -20.61
C SER A 141 -5.70 43.32 -20.69
N GLN A 142 -6.22 43.56 -21.90
CA GLN A 142 -7.57 44.07 -22.16
C GLN A 142 -8.12 43.47 -23.45
N GLY A 143 -9.44 43.40 -23.58
CA GLY A 143 -10.14 42.74 -24.69
C GLY A 143 -10.39 41.25 -24.45
N GLU A 144 -11.04 40.62 -25.43
CA GLU A 144 -11.21 39.16 -25.51
C GLU A 144 -9.88 38.51 -25.90
N ALA A 145 -9.57 37.36 -25.30
CA ALA A 145 -8.39 36.55 -25.60
C ALA A 145 -8.84 35.16 -26.08
N ASP A 146 -7.98 34.44 -26.80
CA ASP A 146 -8.27 33.07 -27.25
C ASP A 146 -8.34 32.08 -26.07
N ILE A 147 -7.56 32.34 -25.00
CA ILE A 147 -7.51 31.53 -23.78
C ILE A 147 -7.62 32.44 -22.55
N ASN A 148 -8.74 32.37 -21.82
CA ASN A 148 -8.86 33.01 -20.52
C ASN A 148 -8.49 32.03 -19.40
N ILE A 149 -7.69 32.52 -18.46
CA ILE A 149 -7.19 31.74 -17.32
C ILE A 149 -7.81 32.31 -16.05
N ALA A 150 -8.53 31.48 -15.29
CA ALA A 150 -9.17 31.89 -14.06
C ALA A 150 -9.01 30.86 -12.93
N PHE A 151 -8.91 31.35 -11.69
CA PHE A 151 -9.01 30.58 -10.47
C PHE A 151 -10.43 30.72 -9.93
N ALA A 152 -11.13 29.60 -9.76
CA ALA A 152 -12.55 29.60 -9.39
C ALA A 152 -12.85 28.55 -8.34
N GLN A 153 -13.97 28.69 -7.63
CA GLN A 153 -14.37 27.76 -6.56
C GLN A 153 -15.70 27.10 -6.93
N ARG A 154 -15.80 25.79 -6.73
CA ARG A 154 -17.02 24.99 -6.90
C ARG A 154 -17.76 25.33 -8.19
N ALA A 155 -19.05 25.64 -8.12
CA ALA A 155 -19.83 26.08 -9.28
C ALA A 155 -19.45 27.51 -9.68
N HIS A 156 -18.83 27.66 -10.85
CA HIS A 156 -18.27 28.93 -11.33
C HIS A 156 -18.77 29.36 -12.72
N GLY A 157 -19.90 28.82 -13.17
CA GLY A 157 -20.68 29.37 -14.29
C GLY A 157 -20.51 28.68 -15.64
N ASP A 158 -19.76 27.57 -15.72
CA ASP A 158 -19.46 26.83 -16.96
C ASP A 158 -20.04 25.40 -16.99
N ASN A 159 -20.85 25.03 -15.99
CA ASN A 159 -21.42 23.69 -15.77
C ASN A 159 -20.41 22.57 -15.44
N SER A 160 -19.15 22.91 -15.13
CA SER A 160 -18.13 21.99 -14.65
C SER A 160 -17.68 22.39 -13.24
N PRO A 161 -18.49 22.12 -12.19
CA PRO A 161 -18.17 22.56 -10.85
C PRO A 161 -16.98 21.78 -10.25
N PHE A 162 -16.10 22.47 -9.52
CA PHE A 162 -15.07 21.83 -8.71
C PHE A 162 -15.64 21.15 -7.46
N ASP A 163 -14.94 20.14 -6.95
CA ASP A 163 -15.34 19.28 -5.83
C ASP A 163 -14.67 19.64 -4.49
N GLY A 164 -13.83 20.68 -4.48
CA GLY A 164 -13.07 21.15 -3.33
C GLY A 164 -11.69 20.48 -3.25
N PRO A 165 -10.98 20.58 -2.12
CA PRO A 165 -9.58 20.18 -2.04
C PRO A 165 -9.31 18.70 -2.33
N ASN A 166 -8.18 18.45 -3.00
CA ASN A 166 -7.57 17.18 -3.35
C ASN A 166 -8.34 16.30 -4.36
N GLY A 167 -9.20 16.88 -5.19
CA GLY A 167 -10.02 16.19 -6.19
C GLY A 167 -9.69 16.61 -7.62
N ILE A 168 -10.58 17.40 -8.21
CA ILE A 168 -10.41 18.02 -9.52
C ILE A 168 -9.55 19.28 -9.36
N LEU A 169 -8.33 19.24 -9.89
CA LEU A 169 -7.37 20.34 -9.71
C LEU A 169 -7.67 21.53 -10.62
N ALA A 170 -8.10 21.24 -11.84
CA ALA A 170 -8.37 22.19 -12.90
C ALA A 170 -9.14 21.50 -14.03
N HIS A 171 -9.68 22.30 -14.95
CA HIS A 171 -10.13 21.81 -16.25
C HIS A 171 -9.98 22.91 -17.29
N ALA A 172 -9.89 22.51 -18.56
CA ALA A 172 -9.89 23.41 -19.69
C ALA A 172 -10.82 22.94 -20.80
N PHE A 173 -11.33 23.91 -21.55
CA PHE A 173 -12.16 23.66 -22.71
C PHE A 173 -11.31 23.61 -23.97
N GLN A 174 -11.67 22.71 -24.87
CA GLN A 174 -11.03 22.60 -26.17
C GLN A 174 -11.20 23.86 -27.04
N PRO A 175 -10.36 24.03 -28.09
CA PRO A 175 -10.43 25.16 -29.02
C PRO A 175 -11.85 25.42 -29.56
N GLY A 176 -12.33 26.66 -29.44
CA GLY A 176 -13.70 26.99 -29.84
C GLY A 176 -14.06 28.47 -29.71
N LEU A 177 -15.34 28.78 -29.92
CA LEU A 177 -15.90 30.11 -29.66
C LEU A 177 -16.40 30.21 -28.22
N GLY A 178 -16.42 31.43 -27.66
CA GLY A 178 -16.88 31.66 -26.30
C GLY A 178 -15.87 31.13 -25.28
N ILE A 179 -16.29 30.18 -24.45
CA ILE A 179 -15.42 29.56 -23.42
C ILE A 179 -14.41 28.56 -23.99
N GLY A 180 -14.45 28.28 -25.30
CA GLY A 180 -13.55 27.32 -25.93
C GLY A 180 -12.11 27.81 -25.90
N GLY A 181 -11.22 27.08 -25.22
CA GLY A 181 -9.85 27.48 -24.92
C GLY A 181 -9.63 27.93 -23.49
N ASP A 182 -10.69 28.26 -22.73
CA ASP A 182 -10.54 28.76 -21.37
C ASP A 182 -10.09 27.65 -20.41
N ALA A 183 -9.23 28.02 -19.45
CA ALA A 183 -8.68 27.13 -18.44
C ALA A 183 -9.02 27.65 -17.04
N HIS A 184 -9.68 26.81 -16.25
CA HIS A 184 -10.09 27.10 -14.89
C HIS A 184 -9.32 26.23 -13.89
N PHE A 185 -8.83 26.85 -12.83
CA PHE A 185 -8.04 26.21 -11.77
C PHE A 185 -8.83 26.28 -10.47
N ASP A 186 -8.86 25.19 -9.68
CA ASP A 186 -9.56 25.21 -8.41
C ASP A 186 -8.83 26.10 -7.40
N ALA A 187 -9.51 27.15 -6.96
CA ALA A 187 -8.98 28.11 -6.00
C ALA A 187 -9.03 27.61 -4.55
N GLU A 188 -9.72 26.48 -4.28
CA GLU A 188 -9.68 25.79 -2.99
C GLU A 188 -8.44 24.89 -2.84
N GLU A 189 -7.63 24.69 -3.89
CA GLU A 189 -6.39 23.92 -3.84
C GLU A 189 -5.16 24.73 -3.38
N THR A 190 -4.12 24.04 -2.88
CA THR A 190 -2.87 24.67 -2.45
C THR A 190 -1.82 24.72 -3.57
N TRP A 191 -1.68 25.86 -4.23
CA TRP A 191 -0.79 26.12 -5.36
C TRP A 191 0.63 26.52 -4.95
N THR A 192 1.62 25.85 -5.52
CA THR A 192 3.05 26.05 -5.21
C THR A 192 3.93 26.16 -6.46
N LYS A 193 5.14 26.72 -6.29
CA LYS A 193 6.19 26.80 -7.33
C LYS A 193 7.16 25.62 -7.30
N THR A 194 7.42 25.12 -6.09
CA THR A 194 8.17 23.91 -5.76
C THR A 194 7.50 23.28 -4.53
N PRO A 195 7.69 21.99 -4.23
CA PRO A 195 7.16 21.34 -3.03
C PRO A 195 7.70 21.90 -1.69
N GLU A 196 8.33 23.08 -1.69
CA GLU A 196 9.09 23.63 -0.55
C GLU A 196 8.52 24.95 0.02
N THR A 197 7.40 25.48 -0.47
CA THR A 197 6.86 26.74 0.08
C THR A 197 6.35 26.60 1.52
N ALA A 198 5.97 25.39 1.96
CA ALA A 198 5.66 25.13 3.37
C ALA A 198 6.91 25.23 4.27
N LEU A 199 8.11 24.87 3.78
CA LEU A 199 9.36 24.88 4.56
C LEU A 199 9.96 26.28 4.72
N LEU A 200 9.82 27.16 3.72
CA LEU A 200 10.34 28.54 3.78
C LEU A 200 9.61 29.43 4.78
N ILE A 201 8.30 29.23 4.97
CA ILE A 201 7.52 29.94 6.00
C ILE A 201 7.95 29.45 7.39
N ILE A 202 8.15 28.14 7.56
CA ILE A 202 8.67 27.54 8.80
C ILE A 202 10.10 28.02 9.09
N LEU A 203 10.97 28.09 8.08
CA LEU A 203 12.33 28.62 8.20
C LEU A 203 12.35 30.12 8.51
N CYS A 204 11.46 30.93 7.93
CA CYS A 204 11.31 32.35 8.30
C CYS A 204 10.88 32.51 9.76
N ILE A 205 9.97 31.66 10.25
CA ILE A 205 9.51 31.66 11.65
C ILE A 205 10.64 31.19 12.58
N GLN A 206 11.46 30.21 12.17
CA GLN A 206 12.63 29.73 12.92
C GLN A 206 13.81 30.72 12.91
N LEU A 207 13.99 31.50 11.83
CA LEU A 207 14.97 32.59 11.73
C LEU A 207 14.59 33.79 12.61
N LEU A 208 13.30 34.10 12.74
CA LEU A 208 12.82 35.10 13.69
C LEU A 208 12.93 34.61 15.15
N ALA A 209 12.81 33.30 15.39
CA ALA A 209 12.96 32.69 16.70
C ALA A 209 14.43 32.52 17.17
N SER A 210 15.42 32.68 16.27
CA SER A 210 16.85 32.50 16.55
C SER A 210 17.61 33.80 16.83
N ILE A 211 16.93 34.94 16.84
CA ILE A 211 17.50 36.20 17.31
C ILE A 211 17.53 36.20 18.84
N SER A 212 18.74 36.14 19.42
CA SER A 212 18.96 36.13 20.87
C SER A 212 18.34 37.37 21.57
N PRO A 213 17.63 37.20 22.70
CA PRO A 213 17.07 38.31 23.49
C PRO A 213 18.10 39.32 23.98
N SER A 214 19.39 38.95 23.98
CA SER A 214 20.50 39.77 24.50
C SER A 214 20.89 40.93 23.58
N ARG A 215 20.47 40.93 22.31
CA ARG A 215 20.71 42.07 21.38
C ARG A 215 19.57 43.09 21.34
N LEU A 216 18.46 42.85 22.07
CA LEU A 216 17.34 43.78 22.15
C LEU A 216 17.43 44.76 23.34
N PHE A 217 18.39 44.58 24.26
CA PHE A 217 18.46 45.31 25.54
C PHE A 217 19.35 46.56 25.56
N VAL A 218 19.94 46.98 24.43
CA VAL A 218 20.91 48.11 24.41
C VAL A 218 20.30 49.44 23.94
N ILE A 219 19.04 49.49 23.53
CA ILE A 219 18.44 50.74 23.04
C ILE A 219 17.15 51.00 23.83
N ILE A 220 17.21 52.01 24.70
CA ILE A 220 16.14 52.84 25.30
C ILE A 220 16.40 53.01 26.81
N THR A 221 17.22 54.02 27.14
CA THR A 221 17.04 54.82 28.36
C THR A 221 16.55 56.20 27.92
N PRO A 222 15.46 56.76 28.50
CA PRO A 222 15.00 58.10 28.18
C PRO A 222 15.60 59.14 29.15
N GLN A 223 16.29 60.14 28.61
CA GLN A 223 16.65 61.37 29.31
C GLN A 223 15.55 62.43 29.10
N ASN A 224 15.05 62.93 30.23
CA ASN A 224 14.27 64.15 30.50
C ASN A 224 12.73 64.21 30.26
N PRO A 225 11.96 64.65 31.28
CA PRO A 225 10.52 64.94 31.21
C PRO A 225 10.25 66.44 31.04
N LEU A 226 9.06 66.84 30.56
CA LEU A 226 8.32 68.04 30.99
C LEU A 226 6.98 68.16 30.23
N SER A 227 5.84 67.92 30.90
CA SER A 227 4.66 68.82 30.91
C SER A 227 3.49 68.19 31.69
N ARG A 228 2.69 69.07 32.31
CA ARG A 228 1.83 68.90 33.49
C ARG A 228 0.33 68.93 33.13
N TYR A 229 -0.47 68.18 33.91
CA TYR A 229 -1.90 68.40 34.29
C TYR A 229 -2.99 68.25 33.18
N SER A 230 -4.20 67.72 33.39
CA SER A 230 -4.92 67.18 34.56
C SER A 230 -6.25 66.51 34.15
N ARG A 231 -6.53 65.34 34.76
CA ARG A 231 -7.83 64.73 35.17
C ARG A 231 -8.99 64.59 34.16
N HIS A 232 -9.27 63.34 33.75
CA HIS A 232 -10.44 62.59 34.22
C HIS A 232 -10.22 61.07 34.02
N SER A 233 -10.85 60.28 34.89
CA SER A 233 -10.55 58.90 35.28
C SER A 233 -11.06 57.81 34.32
N LYS A 234 -10.12 57.02 33.74
CA LYS A 234 -10.04 55.53 33.74
C LYS A 234 -9.09 55.02 32.63
N TRP A 235 -7.78 54.98 32.93
CA TRP A 235 -6.84 54.07 32.29
C TRP A 235 -6.11 53.33 33.42
N LYS A 236 -6.36 52.02 33.54
CA LYS A 236 -5.53 51.11 34.34
C LYS A 236 -4.66 50.33 33.35
N ASP A 237 -3.36 50.55 33.47
CA ASP A 237 -2.25 49.62 33.22
C ASP A 237 -2.40 48.58 32.10
N ILE A 238 -1.73 48.83 30.96
CA ILE A 238 -1.24 47.75 30.09
C ILE A 238 0.27 47.63 30.35
N VAL A 239 0.60 46.96 31.46
CA VAL A 239 1.88 46.27 31.60
C VAL A 239 1.75 45.01 30.74
N ILE A 240 2.31 45.01 29.52
CA ILE A 240 2.48 43.76 28.77
C ILE A 240 3.54 42.94 29.50
N LYS A 241 3.09 42.13 30.46
CA LYS A 241 3.92 41.11 31.08
C LYS A 241 4.49 40.22 29.98
N LYS A 242 5.77 39.87 30.15
CA LYS A 242 6.56 38.88 29.39
C LYS A 242 5.82 37.58 29.02
N ALA A 243 4.71 37.29 29.70
CA ALA A 243 3.83 36.15 29.47
C ALA A 243 3.01 36.19 28.17
N ASN A 244 2.76 37.38 27.59
CA ASN A 244 1.83 37.47 26.45
C ASN A 244 2.47 37.38 25.06
N LEU A 245 3.79 37.51 24.91
CA LEU A 245 4.44 37.27 23.61
C LEU A 245 4.52 35.76 23.31
N GLY A 246 4.78 34.95 24.33
CA GLY A 246 4.77 33.49 24.23
C GLY A 246 3.37 32.94 23.94
N ALA A 247 2.34 33.46 24.61
CA ALA A 247 0.96 33.08 24.35
C ALA A 247 0.47 33.51 22.96
N TRP A 248 0.92 34.65 22.44
CA TRP A 248 0.60 35.07 21.07
C TRP A 248 1.27 34.19 20.00
N VAL A 249 2.53 33.79 20.21
CA VAL A 249 3.23 32.85 19.32
C VAL A 249 2.61 31.46 19.38
N GLU A 250 2.23 30.98 20.57
CA GLU A 250 1.54 29.69 20.72
C GLU A 250 0.10 29.73 20.17
N PHE A 251 -0.60 30.87 20.28
CA PHE A 251 -1.91 31.05 19.63
C PHE A 251 -1.77 31.06 18.10
N TYR A 252 -0.75 31.72 17.54
CA TYR A 252 -0.50 31.71 16.09
C TYR A 252 -0.07 30.32 15.58
N LYS A 253 0.73 29.56 16.36
CA LYS A 253 1.05 28.15 16.07
C LYS A 253 -0.18 27.23 16.16
N ALA A 254 -1.02 27.42 17.17
CA ALA A 254 -2.22 26.61 17.38
C ALA A 254 -3.28 26.84 16.30
N THR A 255 -3.40 28.07 15.79
CA THR A 255 -4.35 28.41 14.72
C THR A 255 -3.88 27.87 13.36
N TYR A 256 -2.56 27.81 13.11
CA TYR A 256 -1.99 27.23 11.87
C TYR A 256 -1.97 25.69 11.88
N GLN A 257 -2.02 25.05 13.05
CA GLN A 257 -2.09 23.58 13.16
C GLN A 257 -3.49 23.01 12.89
N GLN A 258 -4.51 23.83 12.62
CA GLN A 258 -5.90 23.38 12.46
C GLN A 258 -6.39 23.39 11.01
N GLU A 259 -5.53 23.65 10.03
CA GLU A 259 -5.84 23.45 8.61
C GLU A 259 -5.53 22.00 8.22
N VAL A 260 -6.54 21.37 7.62
CA VAL A 260 -6.49 20.10 6.88
C VAL A 260 -5.19 20.03 6.06
N GLU A 261 -4.43 18.94 6.15
CA GLU A 261 -3.27 18.68 5.28
C GLU A 261 -3.74 18.79 3.81
N HIS A 262 -3.51 19.95 3.19
CA HIS A 262 -3.72 20.15 1.76
C HIS A 262 -2.46 19.66 1.05
N CYS A 263 -2.64 18.88 -0.02
CA CYS A 263 -1.53 18.56 -0.91
C CYS A 263 -1.11 19.83 -1.69
N ASP A 264 0.20 20.05 -1.80
CA ASP A 264 0.77 21.15 -2.56
C ASP A 264 0.82 20.77 -4.06
N TYR A 265 0.11 21.49 -4.91
CA TYR A 265 0.06 21.27 -6.36
C TYR A 265 0.93 22.28 -7.11
N ASN A 266 1.77 21.80 -8.02
CA ASN A 266 2.63 22.66 -8.81
C ASN A 266 1.83 23.33 -9.95
N LEU A 267 1.65 24.64 -9.87
CA LEU A 267 0.84 25.39 -10.83
C LEU A 267 1.35 25.23 -12.28
N PHE A 268 2.66 25.16 -12.49
CA PHE A 268 3.22 24.99 -13.84
C PHE A 268 2.82 23.64 -14.46
N LEU A 269 2.87 22.54 -13.69
CA LEU A 269 2.54 21.22 -14.22
C LEU A 269 1.05 21.10 -14.57
N VAL A 270 0.17 21.55 -13.66
CA VAL A 270 -1.28 21.53 -13.90
C VAL A 270 -1.63 22.46 -15.07
N ALA A 271 -1.08 23.68 -15.11
CA ALA A 271 -1.33 24.60 -16.23
C ALA A 271 -0.82 24.04 -17.56
N ALA A 272 0.34 23.40 -17.59
CA ALA A 272 0.85 22.80 -18.81
C ALA A 272 -0.09 21.70 -19.33
N HIS A 273 -0.66 20.87 -18.44
CA HIS A 273 -1.68 19.87 -18.78
C HIS A 273 -2.95 20.53 -19.35
N GLU A 274 -3.53 21.48 -18.62
CA GLU A 274 -4.78 22.15 -19.05
C GLU A 274 -4.62 22.92 -20.36
N PHE A 275 -3.43 23.50 -20.61
CA PHE A 275 -3.15 24.15 -21.89
C PHE A 275 -3.07 23.15 -23.03
N GLY A 276 -2.66 21.90 -22.80
CA GLY A 276 -2.79 20.85 -23.82
C GLY A 276 -4.24 20.67 -24.26
N HIS A 277 -5.19 20.65 -23.32
CA HIS A 277 -6.63 20.63 -23.65
C HIS A 277 -7.08 21.88 -24.38
N SER A 278 -6.65 23.07 -23.92
CA SER A 278 -6.92 24.36 -24.56
C SER A 278 -6.40 24.43 -26.01
N LEU A 279 -5.43 23.57 -26.35
CA LEU A 279 -4.86 23.42 -27.68
C LEU A 279 -5.46 22.26 -28.49
N GLY A 280 -6.36 21.47 -27.91
CA GLY A 280 -7.08 20.42 -28.61
C GLY A 280 -6.56 18.99 -28.38
N LEU A 281 -5.64 18.80 -27.44
CA LEU A 281 -5.23 17.47 -27.00
C LEU A 281 -6.29 16.85 -26.08
N SER A 282 -6.39 15.52 -26.14
CA SER A 282 -7.19 14.72 -25.22
C SER A 282 -6.29 14.04 -24.20
N HIS A 283 -6.87 13.46 -23.15
CA HIS A 283 -6.10 12.70 -22.19
C HIS A 283 -5.38 11.51 -22.85
N SER A 284 -4.13 11.31 -22.45
CA SER A 284 -3.33 10.15 -22.85
C SER A 284 -3.54 8.98 -21.90
N SER A 285 -3.49 7.76 -22.43
CA SER A 285 -3.42 6.54 -21.62
C SER A 285 -1.99 6.19 -21.19
N ASP A 286 -0.98 6.93 -21.68
CA ASP A 286 0.41 6.75 -21.28
C ASP A 286 0.64 7.38 -19.89
N PRO A 287 0.95 6.59 -18.83
CA PRO A 287 1.13 7.12 -17.48
C PRO A 287 2.27 8.14 -17.36
N GLY A 288 3.20 8.17 -18.31
CA GLY A 288 4.32 9.12 -18.34
C GLY A 288 4.11 10.40 -19.10
N ALA A 289 2.99 10.53 -19.82
CA ALA A 289 2.61 11.72 -20.57
C ALA A 289 2.20 12.87 -19.64
N LEU A 290 2.40 14.10 -20.08
CA LEU A 290 1.85 15.28 -19.42
C LEU A 290 0.33 15.23 -19.48
N MET A 291 -0.25 14.83 -20.61
CA MET A 291 -1.69 14.70 -20.81
C MET A 291 -2.31 13.46 -20.12
N TYR A 292 -1.58 12.74 -19.27
CA TYR A 292 -2.19 11.72 -18.42
C TYR A 292 -3.10 12.38 -17.36
N PRO A 293 -4.34 11.89 -17.12
CA PRO A 293 -5.31 12.63 -16.31
C PRO A 293 -4.90 12.87 -14.85
N ASN A 294 -4.17 11.91 -14.27
CA ASN A 294 -3.82 11.94 -12.86
C ASN A 294 -2.56 12.79 -12.64
N TYR A 295 -2.60 13.64 -11.62
CA TYR A 295 -1.48 14.49 -11.29
C TYR A 295 -0.26 13.68 -10.81
N ALA A 296 0.88 13.92 -11.44
CA ALA A 296 2.17 13.34 -11.05
C ALA A 296 3.25 14.44 -11.02
N TYR A 297 3.86 14.64 -9.85
CA TYR A 297 4.91 15.65 -9.71
C TYR A 297 6.18 15.25 -10.47
N SER A 298 6.67 16.18 -11.29
CA SER A 298 7.96 16.12 -11.98
C SER A 298 8.80 17.33 -11.62
N ASP A 299 10.11 17.15 -11.46
CA ASP A 299 11.03 18.26 -11.20
C ASP A 299 10.97 19.28 -12.35
N THR A 300 10.49 20.48 -12.02
CA THR A 300 10.28 21.54 -12.99
C THR A 300 11.59 22.15 -13.50
N SER A 301 12.72 21.95 -12.81
CA SER A 301 14.02 22.52 -13.20
C SER A 301 14.64 21.82 -14.41
N THR A 302 14.34 20.53 -14.58
CA THR A 302 14.84 19.68 -15.66
C THR A 302 13.72 19.15 -16.56
N TYR A 303 12.53 19.75 -16.46
CA TYR A 303 11.34 19.27 -17.15
C TYR A 303 11.48 19.32 -18.67
N SER A 304 11.14 18.21 -19.31
CA SER A 304 11.00 18.08 -20.76
C SER A 304 9.65 17.46 -21.08
N LEU A 305 9.01 17.95 -22.15
CA LEU A 305 7.73 17.43 -22.61
C LEU A 305 7.90 15.96 -23.03
N PRO A 306 7.08 15.01 -22.52
CA PRO A 306 7.15 13.61 -22.93
C PRO A 306 6.88 13.41 -24.42
N GLN A 307 7.41 12.32 -24.97
CA GLN A 307 7.35 12.07 -26.42
C GLN A 307 5.92 11.87 -26.92
N ASP A 308 5.05 11.27 -26.11
CA ASP A 308 3.63 11.10 -26.44
C ASP A 308 2.94 12.45 -26.68
N ASP A 309 3.17 13.43 -25.81
CA ASP A 309 2.62 14.77 -25.91
C ASP A 309 3.21 15.56 -27.09
N ILE A 310 4.52 15.42 -27.36
CA ILE A 310 5.18 16.00 -28.54
C ILE A 310 4.51 15.46 -29.82
N ASN A 311 4.31 14.15 -29.91
CA ASN A 311 3.66 13.53 -31.06
C ASN A 311 2.23 14.07 -31.21
N GLY A 312 1.48 14.17 -30.10
CA GLY A 312 0.13 14.70 -30.08
C GLY A 312 0.03 16.13 -30.60
N ILE A 313 0.84 17.06 -30.06
CA ILE A 313 0.76 18.48 -30.46
C ILE A 313 1.25 18.69 -31.90
N GLN A 314 2.28 17.96 -32.33
CA GLN A 314 2.79 18.04 -33.70
C GLN A 314 1.82 17.44 -34.72
N ALA A 315 1.03 16.44 -34.34
CA ALA A 315 -0.04 15.92 -35.19
C ALA A 315 -1.12 16.99 -35.48
N LEU A 316 -1.37 17.91 -34.55
CA LEU A 316 -2.36 18.99 -34.72
C LEU A 316 -1.80 20.21 -35.46
N TYR A 317 -0.62 20.69 -35.05
CA TYR A 317 -0.06 21.98 -35.47
C TYR A 317 1.21 21.88 -36.32
N GLY A 318 1.69 20.66 -36.59
CA GLY A 318 2.90 20.41 -37.35
C GLY A 318 4.18 20.55 -36.51
N LEU A 319 5.30 20.22 -37.16
CA LEU A 319 6.64 20.28 -36.58
C LEU A 319 7.00 21.70 -36.12
N SER A 320 7.81 21.78 -35.07
CA SER A 320 8.35 23.03 -34.56
C SER A 320 9.15 23.77 -35.64
N LYS A 321 9.16 25.10 -35.59
CA LYS A 321 9.97 25.94 -36.48
C LYS A 321 11.48 25.76 -36.26
N ASN A 322 11.88 25.09 -35.17
CA ASN A 322 13.26 24.79 -34.86
C ASN A 322 13.87 23.76 -35.85
N PRO A 323 15.12 23.96 -36.33
CA PRO A 323 15.77 23.02 -37.25
C PRO A 323 15.95 21.62 -36.67
N ILE A 324 16.12 21.54 -35.34
CA ILE A 324 16.19 20.29 -34.59
C ILE A 324 14.85 20.13 -33.87
N GLN A 325 14.13 19.07 -34.20
CA GLN A 325 12.87 18.77 -33.52
C GLN A 325 13.14 18.30 -32.09
N PRO A 326 12.33 18.76 -31.11
CA PRO A 326 12.49 18.33 -29.74
C PRO A 326 12.15 16.85 -29.61
N THR A 327 12.93 16.14 -28.81
CA THR A 327 12.66 14.76 -28.40
C THR A 327 12.44 14.71 -26.91
N GLY A 328 11.45 13.92 -26.51
CA GLY A 328 11.00 13.78 -25.12
C GLY A 328 11.33 12.42 -24.52
N PRO A 329 11.30 12.28 -23.18
CA PRO A 329 11.32 10.98 -22.55
C PRO A 329 10.10 10.15 -22.98
N SER A 330 10.30 8.85 -23.19
CA SER A 330 9.22 7.91 -23.51
C SER A 330 9.00 6.96 -22.34
N THR A 331 7.75 6.61 -22.06
CA THR A 331 7.45 5.63 -21.01
C THR A 331 7.95 4.25 -21.45
N PRO A 332 8.78 3.58 -20.63
CA PRO A 332 9.28 2.28 -21.02
C PRO A 332 8.17 1.22 -20.99
N THR A 333 8.11 0.40 -22.04
CA THR A 333 7.14 -0.71 -22.11
C THR A 333 7.69 -1.95 -21.42
N THR A 334 6.93 -2.51 -20.48
CA THR A 334 7.29 -3.77 -19.80
C THR A 334 7.43 -4.91 -20.81
N CYS A 335 8.47 -5.72 -20.67
CA CYS A 335 8.77 -6.86 -21.53
C CYS A 335 9.16 -6.53 -23.00
N ASP A 336 9.44 -5.27 -23.36
CA ASP A 336 10.10 -4.98 -24.65
C ASP A 336 11.51 -5.63 -24.64
N PRO A 337 11.85 -6.49 -25.63
CA PRO A 337 13.17 -7.14 -25.69
C PRO A 337 14.35 -6.18 -25.84
N ARG A 338 14.09 -4.91 -26.20
CA ARG A 338 15.10 -3.85 -26.30
C ARG A 338 15.21 -3.00 -25.03
N LEU A 339 14.39 -3.25 -24.02
CA LEU A 339 14.42 -2.51 -22.76
C LEU A 339 15.75 -2.75 -22.03
N THR A 340 16.44 -1.66 -21.72
CA THR A 340 17.61 -1.65 -20.85
C THR A 340 17.29 -0.90 -19.56
N PHE A 341 17.91 -1.29 -18.46
CA PHE A 341 17.77 -0.63 -17.17
C PHE A 341 19.00 0.22 -16.89
N ASP A 342 18.80 1.38 -16.28
CA ASP A 342 19.90 2.28 -15.94
C ASP A 342 20.58 1.85 -14.63
N ALA A 343 19.83 1.25 -13.71
CA ALA A 343 20.37 0.61 -12.51
C ALA A 343 19.41 -0.46 -11.98
N ILE A 344 19.94 -1.48 -11.29
CA ILE A 344 19.15 -2.48 -10.57
C ILE A 344 19.77 -2.63 -9.19
N THR A 345 18.93 -2.65 -8.15
CA THR A 345 19.38 -2.96 -6.79
C THR A 345 18.30 -3.71 -6.04
N THR A 346 18.69 -4.29 -4.92
CA THR A 346 17.74 -4.75 -3.91
C THR A 346 17.51 -3.66 -2.86
N LEU A 347 16.36 -3.71 -2.20
CA LEU A 347 16.10 -2.98 -0.97
C LEU A 347 15.30 -3.90 -0.05
N ARG A 348 15.94 -4.42 0.99
CA ARG A 348 15.36 -5.34 2.00
C ARG A 348 14.58 -6.53 1.41
N GLY A 349 15.09 -7.09 0.31
CA GLY A 349 14.55 -8.28 -0.35
C GLY A 349 13.69 -7.99 -1.58
N GLU A 350 13.26 -6.76 -1.79
CA GLU A 350 12.59 -6.36 -3.03
C GLU A 350 13.59 -5.97 -4.09
N ILE A 351 13.20 -6.13 -5.36
CA ILE A 351 14.05 -5.76 -6.50
C ILE A 351 13.51 -4.49 -7.12
N PHE A 352 14.39 -3.49 -7.26
CA PHE A 352 14.10 -2.21 -7.88
C PHE A 352 14.83 -2.13 -9.22
N PHE A 353 14.08 -1.85 -10.28
CA PHE A 353 14.60 -1.65 -11.63
C PHE A 353 14.43 -0.19 -12.00
N PHE A 354 15.51 0.56 -12.15
CA PHE A 354 15.46 1.99 -12.46
C PHE A 354 15.60 2.22 -13.97
N LYS A 355 14.77 3.12 -14.50
CA LYS A 355 14.86 3.59 -15.88
C LYS A 355 14.36 5.02 -16.01
N ASP A 356 15.22 5.93 -16.44
CA ASP A 356 14.93 7.34 -16.63
C ASP A 356 14.30 7.96 -15.36
N LYS A 357 13.09 8.50 -15.45
CA LYS A 357 12.35 9.04 -14.30
C LYS A 357 11.52 7.98 -13.54
N TYR A 358 11.56 6.74 -13.98
CA TYR A 358 10.74 5.64 -13.48
C TYR A 358 11.56 4.61 -12.72
N PHE A 359 10.86 3.83 -11.91
CA PHE A 359 11.36 2.56 -11.44
C PHE A 359 10.22 1.55 -11.35
N TRP A 360 10.56 0.28 -11.52
CA TRP A 360 9.68 -0.81 -11.15
C TRP A 360 10.12 -1.40 -9.83
N ARG A 361 9.13 -1.76 -9.02
CA ARG A 361 9.33 -2.50 -7.79
C ARG A 361 8.73 -3.89 -7.95
N ARG A 362 9.53 -4.91 -7.64
CA ARG A 362 9.09 -6.30 -7.58
C ARG A 362 9.21 -6.81 -6.16
N HIS A 363 8.07 -7.07 -5.54
CA HIS A 363 8.01 -7.73 -4.23
C HIS A 363 8.25 -9.25 -4.39
N PRO A 364 8.93 -9.93 -3.44
CA PRO A 364 9.18 -11.37 -3.50
C PRO A 364 7.92 -12.23 -3.54
N GLN A 365 6.84 -11.76 -2.92
CA GLN A 365 5.59 -12.53 -2.72
C GLN A 365 4.45 -12.10 -3.65
N LEU A 366 4.59 -10.98 -4.37
CA LEU A 366 3.57 -10.50 -5.31
C LEU A 366 3.92 -10.91 -6.74
N ARG A 367 2.90 -11.23 -7.53
CA ARG A 367 3.05 -11.61 -8.95
C ARG A 367 3.18 -10.40 -9.88
N THR A 368 2.64 -9.25 -9.47
CA THR A 368 2.60 -8.01 -10.24
C THR A 368 3.83 -7.15 -9.93
N VAL A 369 4.26 -6.41 -10.95
CA VAL A 369 5.36 -5.45 -10.85
C VAL A 369 4.77 -4.07 -11.00
N GLU A 370 5.05 -3.18 -10.06
CA GLU A 370 4.46 -1.84 -10.02
C GLU A 370 5.42 -0.83 -10.65
N LEU A 371 4.93 -0.09 -11.66
CA LEU A 371 5.64 1.04 -12.25
C LEU A 371 5.36 2.30 -11.42
N ASN A 372 6.42 2.98 -11.01
CA ASN A 372 6.36 4.16 -10.17
C ASN A 372 7.33 5.25 -10.69
N PHE A 373 7.07 6.50 -10.33
CA PHE A 373 8.01 7.59 -10.57
C PHE A 373 8.99 7.73 -9.41
N ILE A 374 10.27 7.92 -9.71
CA ILE A 374 11.32 8.13 -8.71
C ILE A 374 10.98 9.36 -7.83
N SER A 375 10.47 10.43 -8.45
CA SER A 375 10.14 11.69 -7.78
C SER A 375 9.01 11.57 -6.75
N LEU A 376 8.12 10.58 -6.89
CA LEU A 376 7.05 10.34 -5.91
C LEU A 376 7.61 9.87 -4.56
N PHE A 377 8.65 9.05 -4.60
CA PHE A 377 9.24 8.45 -3.40
C PHE A 377 10.46 9.24 -2.90
N TRP A 378 11.22 9.83 -3.82
CA TRP A 378 12.41 10.62 -3.51
C TRP A 378 12.45 11.91 -4.34
N PRO A 379 11.74 12.97 -3.93
CA PRO A 379 11.65 14.23 -4.70
C PRO A 379 12.99 14.92 -4.96
N LYS A 380 14.00 14.69 -4.11
CA LYS A 380 15.36 15.26 -4.22
C LYS A 380 16.34 14.36 -4.96
N LEU A 381 15.92 13.16 -5.36
CA LEU A 381 16.75 12.22 -6.09
C LEU A 381 16.61 12.52 -7.60
N PRO A 382 17.72 12.55 -8.34
CA PRO A 382 17.65 12.83 -9.76
C PRO A 382 17.12 11.62 -10.55
N SER A 383 16.50 11.88 -11.71
CA SER A 383 16.18 10.84 -12.71
C SER A 383 17.45 10.24 -13.34
N GLY A 384 17.37 9.08 -13.99
CA GLY A 384 18.47 8.45 -14.73
C GLY A 384 19.61 8.01 -13.81
N ILE A 385 19.28 7.22 -12.79
CA ILE A 385 20.25 6.63 -11.87
C ILE A 385 21.15 5.67 -12.65
N GLN A 386 22.46 5.83 -12.54
CA GLN A 386 23.43 5.09 -13.36
C GLN A 386 23.98 3.83 -12.68
N ALA A 387 23.99 3.80 -11.34
CA ALA A 387 24.34 2.61 -10.60
C ALA A 387 23.66 2.63 -9.23
N ALA A 388 23.38 1.46 -8.70
CA ALA A 388 22.73 1.31 -7.40
C ALA A 388 23.25 0.05 -6.71
N TYR A 389 23.43 0.09 -5.39
CA TYR A 389 23.66 -1.13 -4.62
C TYR A 389 23.12 -1.02 -3.19
N GLU A 390 22.76 -2.17 -2.62
CA GLU A 390 22.38 -2.29 -1.21
C GLU A 390 23.58 -2.68 -0.34
N ASP A 391 23.82 -1.89 0.70
CA ASP A 391 24.66 -2.27 1.83
C ASP A 391 23.78 -2.90 2.91
N TYR A 392 23.66 -4.23 2.86
CA TYR A 392 22.85 -5.01 3.80
C TYR A 392 23.27 -4.82 5.27
N ASP A 393 24.55 -4.61 5.53
CA ASP A 393 25.07 -4.44 6.88
C ASP A 393 24.62 -3.10 7.46
N ARG A 394 24.64 -2.04 6.65
CA ARG A 394 24.25 -0.68 7.06
C ARG A 394 22.78 -0.35 6.86
N ASP A 395 22.01 -1.21 6.18
CA ASP A 395 20.61 -0.94 5.78
C ASP A 395 20.48 0.30 4.87
N LEU A 396 21.48 0.53 4.02
CA LEU A 396 21.53 1.69 3.15
C LEU A 396 21.55 1.25 1.69
N VAL A 397 20.79 1.94 0.85
CA VAL A 397 20.90 1.83 -0.60
C VAL A 397 21.68 3.03 -1.11
N PHE A 398 22.75 2.77 -1.83
CA PHE A 398 23.56 3.82 -2.45
C PHE A 398 23.18 3.94 -3.92
N LEU A 399 22.86 5.15 -4.35
CA LEU A 399 22.49 5.47 -5.72
C LEU A 399 23.50 6.46 -6.30
N PHE A 400 23.90 6.26 -7.55
CA PHE A 400 24.96 7.01 -8.21
C PHE A 400 24.42 7.71 -9.46
N LYS A 401 24.76 8.98 -9.62
CA LYS A 401 24.54 9.74 -10.85
C LYS A 401 25.62 10.78 -11.03
N GLY A 402 26.30 10.74 -12.17
CA GLY A 402 27.45 11.58 -12.48
C GLY A 402 28.55 11.39 -11.44
N ASN A 403 29.12 12.49 -10.97
CA ASN A 403 30.15 12.50 -9.93
C ASN A 403 29.57 12.46 -8.51
N GLN A 404 28.25 12.27 -8.36
CA GLN A 404 27.58 12.31 -7.07
C GLN A 404 26.93 10.97 -6.72
N TYR A 405 26.77 10.74 -5.42
CA TYR A 405 26.03 9.61 -4.90
C TYR A 405 25.19 10.00 -3.69
N TRP A 406 24.07 9.30 -3.52
CA TRP A 406 23.10 9.44 -2.45
C TRP A 406 23.11 8.17 -1.61
N ALA A 407 22.88 8.29 -0.31
CA ALA A 407 22.61 7.17 0.56
C ALA A 407 21.16 7.26 1.05
N LEU A 408 20.40 6.22 0.79
CA LEU A 408 19.01 6.09 1.17
C LEU A 408 18.87 5.13 2.35
N SER A 409 18.02 5.48 3.32
CA SER A 409 17.50 4.56 4.33
C SER A 409 15.99 4.44 4.12
N GLY A 410 15.54 3.49 3.30
CA GLY A 410 14.15 3.48 2.84
C GLY A 410 13.82 4.72 2.00
N TYR A 411 12.85 5.52 2.46
CA TYR A 411 12.41 6.77 1.79
C TYR A 411 13.26 8.00 2.14
N ASP A 412 14.16 7.88 3.12
CA ASP A 412 14.96 9.00 3.60
C ASP A 412 16.34 9.09 2.93
N ILE A 413 16.65 10.24 2.33
CA ILE A 413 18.01 10.60 1.94
C ILE A 413 18.78 11.02 3.20
N GLN A 414 19.90 10.34 3.47
CA GLN A 414 20.72 10.59 4.65
C GLN A 414 21.30 12.01 4.69
N GLN A 415 21.47 12.55 5.89
CA GLN A 415 22.03 13.90 6.07
C GLN A 415 23.47 13.98 5.56
N GLY A 416 23.79 15.07 4.84
CA GLY A 416 25.11 15.29 4.25
C GLY A 416 25.31 14.61 2.89
N TYR A 417 24.23 14.11 2.28
CA TYR A 417 24.18 13.67 0.88
C TYR A 417 23.42 14.70 0.02
N PRO A 418 23.71 14.79 -1.30
CA PRO A 418 24.67 14.00 -2.05
C PRO A 418 26.14 14.27 -1.71
N LYS A 419 26.99 13.27 -1.95
CA LYS A 419 28.46 13.35 -1.79
C LYS A 419 29.15 13.08 -3.12
N ASP A 420 30.39 13.56 -3.26
CA ASP A 420 31.18 13.32 -4.46
C ASP A 420 31.83 11.92 -4.44
N ILE A 421 31.84 11.22 -5.58
CA ILE A 421 32.40 9.87 -5.71
C ILE A 421 33.90 9.81 -5.40
N SER A 422 34.64 10.91 -5.48
CA SER A 422 36.03 11.00 -5.01
C SER A 422 36.19 10.61 -3.53
N ASN A 423 35.13 10.70 -2.72
CA ASN A 423 35.13 10.22 -1.34
C ASN A 423 35.33 8.69 -1.23
N TYR A 424 35.03 7.93 -2.28
CA TYR A 424 35.36 6.50 -2.35
C TYR A 424 36.83 6.25 -2.72
N GLY A 425 37.60 7.28 -3.07
CA GLY A 425 38.99 7.18 -3.53
C GLY A 425 39.13 7.02 -5.04
N PHE A 426 38.09 7.32 -5.82
CA PHE A 426 38.19 7.32 -7.28
C PHE A 426 39.08 8.47 -7.78
N PRO A 427 39.89 8.25 -8.85
CA PRO A 427 40.64 9.33 -9.49
C PRO A 427 39.71 10.29 -10.22
N SER A 428 40.13 11.54 -10.42
CA SER A 428 39.35 12.58 -11.11
C SER A 428 39.02 12.28 -12.57
N SER A 429 39.64 11.25 -13.17
CA SER A 429 39.30 10.73 -14.49
C SER A 429 37.95 9.98 -14.51
N VAL A 430 37.51 9.45 -13.37
CA VAL A 430 36.22 8.77 -13.24
C VAL A 430 35.13 9.82 -12.96
N ARG A 431 34.17 9.93 -13.87
CA ARG A 431 33.08 10.92 -13.81
C ARG A 431 31.70 10.33 -13.55
N ALA A 432 31.55 9.02 -13.69
CA ALA A 432 30.31 8.27 -13.50
C ALA A 432 30.62 6.80 -13.23
N ILE A 433 29.66 6.09 -12.64
CA ILE A 433 29.73 4.66 -12.37
C ILE A 433 28.63 3.98 -13.19
N ASP A 434 28.97 2.90 -13.90
CA ASP A 434 28.05 2.21 -14.80
C ASP A 434 27.23 1.12 -14.10
N ALA A 435 27.81 0.44 -13.11
CA ALA A 435 27.08 -0.50 -12.28
C ALA A 435 27.79 -0.70 -10.94
N ALA A 436 27.05 -1.09 -9.91
CA ALA A 436 27.62 -1.38 -8.59
C ALA A 436 26.91 -2.56 -7.94
N VAL A 437 27.64 -3.38 -7.18
CA VAL A 437 27.04 -4.45 -6.37
C VAL A 437 27.85 -4.66 -5.10
N SER A 438 27.17 -4.89 -3.98
CA SER A 438 27.81 -5.33 -2.74
C SER A 438 27.80 -6.86 -2.67
N TYR A 439 28.97 -7.45 -2.41
CA TYR A 439 29.13 -8.89 -2.24
C TYR A 439 30.17 -9.18 -1.15
N SER A 440 29.78 -9.96 -0.14
CA SER A 440 30.68 -10.44 0.93
C SER A 440 31.51 -9.32 1.60
N SER A 441 30.84 -8.24 2.02
CA SER A 441 31.44 -7.04 2.65
C SER A 441 32.44 -6.26 1.76
N LYS A 442 32.43 -6.51 0.45
CA LYS A 442 33.13 -5.72 -0.56
C LYS A 442 32.13 -5.12 -1.52
N THR A 443 32.41 -3.94 -2.04
CA THR A 443 31.60 -3.33 -3.10
C THR A 443 32.39 -3.31 -4.40
N TYR A 444 31.77 -3.76 -5.47
CA TYR A 444 32.35 -3.81 -6.81
C TYR A 444 31.72 -2.71 -7.64
N PHE A 445 32.55 -1.85 -8.23
CA PHE A 445 32.13 -0.75 -9.09
C PHE A 445 32.62 -1.01 -10.51
N PHE A 446 31.73 -0.99 -11.48
CA PHE A 446 32.02 -1.24 -12.89
C PHE A 446 31.98 0.09 -13.64
N ILE A 447 33.04 0.37 -14.40
CA ILE A 447 33.19 1.60 -15.18
C ILE A 447 33.88 1.24 -16.50
N ASN A 448 33.20 1.45 -17.62
CA ASN A 448 33.61 1.03 -18.96
C ASN A 448 33.94 -0.48 -18.97
N ASN A 449 35.16 -0.84 -19.39
CA ASN A 449 35.64 -2.23 -19.48
C ASN A 449 36.47 -2.64 -18.25
N GLN A 450 36.42 -1.84 -17.18
CA GLN A 450 37.18 -2.05 -15.95
C GLN A 450 36.27 -2.09 -14.73
N PHE A 451 36.77 -2.68 -13.66
CA PHE A 451 36.08 -2.65 -12.37
C PHE A 451 37.04 -2.35 -11.23
N TRP A 452 36.49 -1.77 -10.17
CA TRP A 452 37.15 -1.42 -8.91
C TRP A 452 36.53 -2.26 -7.80
N ARG A 453 37.33 -2.54 -6.77
CA ARG A 453 36.84 -3.20 -5.55
C ARG A 453 37.14 -2.32 -4.34
N TYR A 454 36.09 -2.02 -3.61
CA TYR A 454 36.11 -1.21 -2.41
C TYR A 454 35.89 -2.09 -1.18
N ASP A 455 36.73 -1.89 -0.17
CA ASP A 455 36.60 -2.56 1.11
C ASP A 455 35.65 -1.77 2.01
N ASN A 456 34.45 -2.32 2.28
CA ASN A 456 33.43 -1.62 3.05
C ASN A 456 33.83 -1.44 4.53
N GLN A 457 34.72 -2.30 5.05
CA GLN A 457 35.20 -2.25 6.43
C GLN A 457 36.34 -1.24 6.59
N ARG A 458 37.32 -1.27 5.68
CA ARG A 458 38.44 -0.31 5.67
C ARG A 458 38.06 1.06 5.13
N GLN A 459 36.92 1.15 4.45
CA GLN A 459 36.44 2.33 3.76
C GLN A 459 37.45 2.89 2.73
N SER A 460 38.14 2.00 2.01
CA SER A 460 39.14 2.37 0.99
C SER A 460 39.12 1.42 -0.21
N MET A 461 39.54 1.91 -1.38
CA MET A 461 39.80 1.06 -2.54
C MET A 461 40.93 0.06 -2.27
N ASP A 462 40.79 -1.15 -2.80
CA ASP A 462 41.88 -2.13 -2.76
C ASP A 462 43.01 -1.70 -3.74
N PRO A 463 44.29 -1.86 -3.37
CA PRO A 463 45.42 -1.27 -4.10
C PRO A 463 45.66 -1.86 -5.51
N ASP A 464 45.17 -3.06 -5.80
CA ASP A 464 45.39 -3.75 -7.08
C ASP A 464 44.34 -3.43 -8.15
N TYR A 465 43.58 -2.34 -8.00
CA TYR A 465 42.46 -1.95 -8.86
C TYR A 465 42.71 -0.59 -9.54
N PRO A 466 42.19 -0.36 -10.76
CA PRO A 466 41.22 -1.19 -11.52
C PRO A 466 41.79 -2.44 -12.18
N LYS A 467 40.91 -3.42 -12.44
CA LYS A 467 41.20 -4.62 -13.25
C LYS A 467 40.25 -4.71 -14.45
N SER A 468 40.68 -5.43 -15.50
CA SER A 468 39.84 -5.69 -16.67
C SER A 468 38.69 -6.63 -16.33
N ILE A 469 37.48 -6.29 -16.80
CA ILE A 469 36.29 -7.13 -16.65
C ILE A 469 36.49 -8.44 -17.40
N ALA A 470 36.88 -8.38 -18.68
CA ALA A 470 37.01 -9.55 -19.55
C ALA A 470 38.02 -10.59 -19.04
N SER A 471 39.09 -10.15 -18.36
CA SER A 471 40.08 -11.08 -17.81
C SER A 471 39.64 -11.73 -16.49
N THR A 472 38.72 -11.11 -15.76
CA THR A 472 38.27 -11.59 -14.44
C THR A 472 36.94 -12.33 -14.51
N PHE A 473 35.99 -11.80 -15.28
CA PHE A 473 34.65 -12.33 -15.48
C PHE A 473 34.55 -12.92 -16.89
N GLN A 474 34.98 -14.18 -17.02
CA GLN A 474 34.96 -14.89 -18.32
C GLN A 474 33.54 -14.93 -18.91
N GLY A 475 33.41 -14.54 -20.18
CA GLY A 475 32.12 -14.46 -20.89
C GLY A 475 31.47 -13.07 -20.88
N ILE A 476 32.06 -12.08 -20.19
CA ILE A 476 31.61 -10.68 -20.21
C ILE A 476 32.68 -9.83 -20.89
N GLU A 477 32.47 -9.53 -22.17
CA GLU A 477 33.45 -8.82 -23.02
C GLU A 477 33.15 -7.32 -23.17
N SER A 478 32.03 -6.84 -22.62
CA SER A 478 31.55 -5.47 -22.78
C SER A 478 31.32 -4.76 -21.44
N ARG A 479 30.97 -3.46 -21.54
CA ARG A 479 30.39 -2.67 -20.46
C ARG A 479 29.18 -3.37 -19.85
N ILE A 480 29.01 -3.22 -18.54
CA ILE A 480 27.89 -3.75 -17.76
C ILE A 480 26.96 -2.59 -17.43
N ASP A 481 25.68 -2.69 -17.80
CA ASP A 481 24.69 -1.64 -17.54
C ASP A 481 24.09 -1.74 -16.12
N ALA A 482 23.99 -2.95 -15.55
CA ALA A 482 23.54 -3.16 -14.18
C ALA A 482 24.03 -4.51 -13.63
N VAL A 483 24.22 -4.61 -12.31
CA VAL A 483 24.54 -5.85 -11.62
C VAL A 483 23.80 -5.90 -10.29
N PHE A 484 23.24 -7.07 -9.95
CA PHE A 484 22.65 -7.32 -8.65
C PHE A 484 22.88 -8.78 -8.26
N GLN A 485 22.83 -9.05 -6.96
CA GLN A 485 22.96 -10.41 -6.44
C GLN A 485 21.58 -11.02 -6.22
N GLN A 486 21.34 -12.21 -6.79
CA GLN A 486 20.17 -13.05 -6.52
C GLN A 486 20.67 -14.40 -5.96
N ASN A 487 20.04 -14.92 -4.91
CA ASN A 487 20.48 -16.19 -4.31
C ASN A 487 20.29 -17.38 -5.31
N ASN A 488 21.33 -18.24 -5.41
CA ASN A 488 21.70 -19.24 -6.44
C ASN A 488 20.62 -20.18 -7.07
N ARG A 489 20.66 -20.37 -8.42
CA ARG A 489 19.85 -21.32 -9.24
C ARG A 489 20.48 -22.68 -9.61
N LYS A 490 21.79 -22.91 -9.41
CA LYS A 490 22.48 -24.10 -10.02
C LYS A 490 22.28 -25.44 -9.29
N MET A 491 21.77 -25.44 -8.06
CA MET A 491 21.45 -26.66 -7.31
C MET A 491 20.05 -27.20 -7.64
N GLU A 492 19.18 -26.37 -8.22
CA GLU A 492 17.76 -26.68 -8.42
C GLU A 492 17.51 -27.71 -9.53
N ASP A 493 18.28 -27.72 -10.62
CA ASP A 493 17.92 -28.53 -11.81
C ASP A 493 18.03 -30.05 -11.61
N GLU A 494 19.02 -30.56 -10.86
CA GLU A 494 19.13 -32.01 -10.59
C GLU A 494 18.16 -32.49 -9.51
N GLU A 495 17.90 -31.64 -8.51
CA GLU A 495 16.94 -31.91 -7.43
C GLU A 495 15.50 -31.91 -7.96
N ASN A 496 15.16 -30.95 -8.81
CA ASN A 496 13.86 -30.83 -9.45
C ASN A 496 13.52 -32.06 -10.32
N ILE A 497 14.51 -32.64 -11.01
CA ILE A 497 14.30 -33.88 -11.78
C ILE A 497 14.04 -35.09 -10.87
N ARG A 498 14.74 -35.19 -9.74
CA ARG A 498 14.50 -36.28 -8.76
C ARG A 498 13.14 -36.15 -8.09
N LEU A 499 12.75 -34.93 -7.72
CA LEU A 499 11.43 -34.64 -7.17
C LEU A 499 10.32 -35.07 -8.15
N ALA A 500 10.42 -34.65 -9.42
CA ALA A 500 9.43 -35.00 -10.43
C ALA A 500 9.31 -36.51 -10.66
N GLN A 501 10.43 -37.24 -10.63
CA GLN A 501 10.40 -38.70 -10.74
C GLN A 501 9.68 -39.35 -9.55
N ALA A 502 9.97 -38.90 -8.32
CA ALA A 502 9.30 -39.42 -7.12
C ALA A 502 7.79 -39.13 -7.17
N TYR A 503 7.41 -37.91 -7.52
CA TYR A 503 6.02 -37.47 -7.63
C TYR A 503 5.23 -38.29 -8.65
N LEU A 504 5.73 -38.42 -9.88
CA LEU A 504 5.04 -39.17 -10.93
C LEU A 504 4.93 -40.66 -10.59
N ASN A 505 5.95 -41.22 -9.92
CA ASN A 505 5.92 -42.61 -9.50
C ASN A 505 4.82 -42.88 -8.47
N GLN A 506 4.56 -41.92 -7.59
CA GLN A 506 3.61 -42.07 -6.49
C GLN A 506 2.17 -41.80 -6.91
N PHE A 507 1.93 -40.80 -7.78
CA PHE A 507 0.58 -40.33 -8.08
C PHE A 507 0.08 -40.66 -9.49
N TYR A 508 0.98 -41.00 -10.42
CA TYR A 508 0.67 -41.20 -11.85
C TYR A 508 1.11 -42.55 -12.43
N SER A 509 1.66 -43.45 -11.60
CA SER A 509 1.96 -44.83 -11.98
C SER A 509 0.77 -45.74 -11.76
N LEU A 510 0.45 -46.57 -12.76
CA LEU A 510 -0.49 -47.67 -12.60
C LEU A 510 0.19 -48.77 -11.78
N GLU A 511 -0.31 -49.04 -10.58
CA GLU A 511 0.03 -50.26 -9.85
C GLU A 511 -0.35 -51.48 -10.69
N ILE A 512 0.61 -52.03 -11.42
CA ILE A 512 0.64 -53.44 -11.78
C ILE A 512 2.04 -53.95 -11.42
N GLU A 513 2.05 -54.83 -10.44
CA GLU A 513 3.10 -55.75 -10.01
C GLU A 513 4.40 -55.72 -10.83
N GLY A 514 5.51 -55.42 -10.14
CA GLY A 514 6.78 -56.08 -10.45
C GLY A 514 7.77 -55.38 -11.39
N SER A 515 7.71 -54.06 -11.56
CA SER A 515 8.89 -53.33 -12.07
C SER A 515 9.12 -52.04 -11.30
N HIS A 516 10.06 -52.11 -10.35
CA HIS A 516 10.79 -50.93 -9.93
C HIS A 516 11.25 -50.19 -11.20
N LEU A 517 10.99 -48.89 -11.29
CA LEU A 517 11.72 -47.98 -12.18
C LEU A 517 13.19 -47.90 -11.71
N VAL A 518 13.89 -49.01 -11.78
CA VAL A 518 15.35 -49.07 -11.71
C VAL A 518 15.84 -48.48 -13.03
N GLN A 519 16.41 -47.27 -12.95
CA GLN A 519 17.41 -46.77 -13.89
C GLN A 519 17.04 -46.74 -15.38
N SER A 520 15.80 -46.46 -15.74
CA SER A 520 15.46 -46.18 -17.15
C SER A 520 15.66 -44.69 -17.46
N LYS A 521 16.78 -44.35 -18.11
CA LYS A 521 17.11 -43.01 -18.67
C LYS A 521 16.18 -42.57 -19.82
N ASN A 522 14.92 -43.02 -19.88
CA ASN A 522 14.06 -42.77 -21.02
C ASN A 522 13.21 -41.51 -20.80
N ARG A 523 13.78 -40.33 -21.12
CA ARG A 523 13.11 -39.01 -21.01
C ARG A 523 11.73 -38.97 -21.68
N SER A 524 11.52 -39.77 -22.73
CA SER A 524 10.26 -39.83 -23.47
C SER A 524 9.08 -40.33 -22.61
N LEU A 525 9.31 -41.23 -21.66
CA LEU A 525 8.25 -41.81 -20.82
C LEU A 525 7.83 -40.82 -19.71
N ILE A 526 8.81 -40.12 -19.12
CA ILE A 526 8.60 -39.09 -18.10
C ILE A 526 7.83 -37.91 -18.68
N ASN A 527 8.18 -37.47 -19.89
CA ASN A 527 7.48 -36.35 -20.55
C ASN A 527 5.98 -36.65 -20.77
N GLY A 528 5.63 -37.89 -21.16
CA GLY A 528 4.23 -38.27 -21.32
C GLY A 528 3.44 -38.24 -20.00
N LYS A 529 4.07 -38.65 -18.89
CA LYS A 529 3.45 -38.57 -17.56
C LYS A 529 3.36 -37.15 -17.01
N ILE A 530 4.32 -36.30 -17.34
CA ILE A 530 4.23 -34.86 -17.07
C ILE A 530 3.04 -34.24 -17.81
N GLN A 531 2.80 -34.63 -19.07
CA GLN A 531 1.63 -34.13 -19.83
C GLN A 531 0.31 -34.53 -19.18
N GLU A 532 0.20 -35.77 -18.71
CA GLU A 532 -0.99 -36.28 -18.00
C GLU A 532 -1.24 -35.50 -16.69
N MET A 533 -0.18 -35.25 -15.92
CA MET A 533 -0.24 -34.43 -14.71
C MET A 533 -0.60 -32.98 -15.02
N GLN A 534 0.03 -32.36 -16.01
CA GLN A 534 -0.27 -30.99 -16.44
C GLN A 534 -1.73 -30.85 -16.88
N ALA A 535 -2.25 -31.84 -17.62
CA ALA A 535 -3.65 -31.85 -18.05
C ALA A 535 -4.61 -31.97 -16.86
N PHE A 536 -4.30 -32.82 -15.87
CA PHE A 536 -5.12 -32.98 -14.66
C PHE A 536 -5.22 -31.68 -13.87
N PHE A 537 -4.10 -30.96 -13.70
CA PHE A 537 -4.04 -29.70 -12.95
C PHE A 537 -4.44 -28.45 -13.76
N GLY A 538 -4.83 -28.61 -15.03
CA GLY A 538 -5.21 -27.50 -15.92
C GLY A 538 -4.05 -26.61 -16.34
N LEU A 539 -2.81 -27.13 -16.29
CA LEU A 539 -1.61 -26.43 -16.74
C LEU A 539 -1.46 -26.51 -18.27
N THR A 540 -0.62 -25.63 -18.83
CA THR A 540 -0.21 -25.74 -20.23
C THR A 540 0.51 -27.07 -20.43
N VAL A 541 -0.04 -27.93 -21.28
CA VAL A 541 0.48 -29.27 -21.54
C VAL A 541 1.73 -29.18 -22.43
N THR A 542 2.89 -29.08 -21.78
CA THR A 542 4.20 -28.94 -22.44
C THR A 542 5.02 -30.22 -22.41
N GLY A 543 4.76 -31.11 -21.45
CA GLY A 543 5.59 -32.28 -21.16
C GLY A 543 6.99 -31.94 -20.65
N LYS A 544 7.18 -30.70 -20.18
CA LYS A 544 8.45 -30.20 -19.63
C LYS A 544 8.27 -29.81 -18.17
N LEU A 545 9.35 -29.90 -17.40
CA LEU A 545 9.42 -29.39 -16.03
C LEU A 545 9.57 -27.86 -16.04
N ASP A 546 8.49 -27.15 -16.33
CA ASP A 546 8.44 -25.70 -16.16
C ASP A 546 8.20 -25.33 -14.69
N THR A 547 8.43 -24.05 -14.36
CA THR A 547 8.35 -23.55 -12.99
C THR A 547 6.97 -23.80 -12.37
N ASN A 548 5.90 -23.63 -13.14
CA ASN A 548 4.53 -23.88 -12.67
C ASN A 548 4.29 -25.36 -12.35
N THR A 549 4.80 -26.26 -13.19
CA THR A 549 4.71 -27.71 -12.96
C THR A 549 5.45 -28.10 -11.67
N LEU A 550 6.63 -27.53 -11.44
CA LEU A 550 7.42 -27.78 -10.23
C LEU A 550 6.79 -27.24 -8.96
N GLU A 551 6.16 -26.06 -9.00
CA GLU A 551 5.44 -25.49 -7.86
C GLU A 551 4.27 -26.38 -7.44
N ILE A 552 3.50 -26.91 -8.41
CA ILE A 552 2.41 -27.85 -8.12
C ILE A 552 2.96 -29.15 -7.50
N MET A 553 4.08 -29.68 -7.99
CA MET A 553 4.70 -30.88 -7.44
C MET A 553 5.27 -30.71 -6.03
N LYS A 554 5.63 -29.47 -5.64
CA LYS A 554 6.14 -29.12 -4.29
C LYS A 554 5.02 -28.78 -3.30
N THR A 555 3.78 -28.68 -3.74
CA THR A 555 2.67 -28.32 -2.86
C THR A 555 2.24 -29.54 -2.04
N PRO A 556 2.09 -29.42 -0.70
CA PRO A 556 1.61 -30.52 0.14
C PRO A 556 0.25 -31.02 -0.34
N ARG A 557 0.02 -32.33 -0.30
CA ARG A 557 -1.14 -32.93 -0.95
C ARG A 557 -1.64 -34.22 -0.29
N CYS A 558 -2.78 -34.70 -0.75
CA CYS A 558 -3.29 -36.03 -0.46
C CYS A 558 -2.38 -37.12 -1.07
N GLY A 559 -2.21 -38.22 -0.32
CA GLY A 559 -1.40 -39.39 -0.66
C GLY A 559 -2.06 -40.36 -1.64
N VAL A 560 -3.26 -40.06 -2.12
CA VAL A 560 -4.00 -40.87 -3.08
C VAL A 560 -3.57 -40.54 -4.53
N PRO A 561 -3.36 -41.54 -5.41
CA PRO A 561 -3.10 -41.30 -6.84
C PRO A 561 -4.22 -40.54 -7.54
N ASP A 562 -3.83 -39.71 -8.50
CA ASP A 562 -4.76 -38.92 -9.32
C ASP A 562 -5.36 -39.75 -10.47
N VAL A 563 -4.79 -40.93 -10.74
CA VAL A 563 -5.15 -41.83 -11.83
C VAL A 563 -5.26 -43.29 -11.36
N GLY A 564 -5.84 -44.18 -12.17
CA GLY A 564 -5.95 -45.62 -11.87
C GLY A 564 -7.23 -45.98 -11.09
N GLN A 565 -7.15 -46.90 -10.13
CA GLN A 565 -8.30 -47.39 -9.35
C GLN A 565 -9.02 -46.28 -8.53
N TYR A 566 -8.33 -45.15 -8.31
CA TYR A 566 -8.82 -43.96 -7.63
C TYR A 566 -9.17 -42.80 -8.60
N GLY A 567 -9.02 -43.01 -9.91
CA GLY A 567 -9.36 -42.03 -10.95
C GLY A 567 -10.86 -42.00 -11.32
N TYR A 568 -11.69 -42.80 -10.64
CA TYR A 568 -13.13 -42.87 -10.83
C TYR A 568 -13.82 -43.03 -9.46
N THR A 569 -14.96 -42.37 -9.26
CA THR A 569 -15.81 -42.53 -8.05
C THR A 569 -16.26 -43.99 -7.91
N LEU A 570 -15.96 -44.58 -6.75
CA LEU A 570 -16.24 -45.99 -6.45
C LEU A 570 -17.63 -46.15 -5.81
N PRO A 571 -18.27 -47.34 -5.89
CA PRO A 571 -19.54 -47.58 -5.25
C PRO A 571 -19.42 -47.37 -3.73
N GLY A 572 -20.23 -46.44 -3.21
CA GLY A 572 -20.25 -46.07 -1.80
C GLY A 572 -20.68 -47.18 -0.85
N TRP A 573 -20.68 -46.87 0.43
CA TRP A 573 -21.19 -47.77 1.47
C TRP A 573 -22.65 -48.16 1.20
N ARG A 574 -22.97 -49.44 1.35
CA ARG A 574 -24.34 -49.96 1.20
C ARG A 574 -25.28 -49.59 2.34
N LYS A 575 -24.80 -48.81 3.32
CA LYS A 575 -25.51 -48.38 4.51
C LYS A 575 -25.28 -46.90 4.75
N TYR A 576 -26.29 -46.24 5.31
CA TYR A 576 -26.26 -44.79 5.58
C TYR A 576 -25.82 -44.44 7.00
N ASN A 577 -25.88 -45.39 7.93
CA ASN A 577 -25.38 -45.21 9.29
C ASN A 577 -23.98 -45.82 9.40
N LEU A 578 -22.97 -44.96 9.39
CA LEU A 578 -21.56 -45.31 9.43
C LEU A 578 -20.99 -45.05 10.83
N THR A 579 -20.17 -45.98 11.29
CA THR A 579 -19.47 -45.86 12.56
C THR A 579 -18.03 -45.44 12.33
N TYR A 580 -17.50 -44.55 13.16
CA TYR A 580 -16.08 -44.17 13.10
C TYR A 580 -15.41 -44.31 14.47
N ARG A 581 -14.10 -44.59 14.45
CA ARG A 581 -13.30 -44.73 15.67
C ARG A 581 -11.92 -44.12 15.49
N ILE A 582 -11.55 -43.23 16.41
CA ILE A 582 -10.21 -42.68 16.52
C ILE A 582 -9.35 -43.66 17.33
N MET A 583 -8.32 -44.23 16.69
CA MET A 583 -7.45 -45.25 17.27
C MET A 583 -6.40 -44.65 18.20
N ASN A 584 -5.77 -43.57 17.74
CA ASN A 584 -4.77 -42.79 18.45
C ASN A 584 -4.94 -41.32 18.09
N TYR A 585 -4.29 -40.45 18.87
CA TYR A 585 -4.41 -39.01 18.76
C TYR A 585 -3.02 -38.43 18.56
N THR A 586 -2.93 -37.41 17.71
CA THR A 586 -1.73 -36.57 17.59
C THR A 586 -1.42 -35.87 18.90
N PRO A 587 -0.13 -35.74 19.29
CA PRO A 587 0.27 -34.96 20.46
C PRO A 587 0.19 -33.45 20.21
N ASP A 588 0.05 -33.00 18.96
CA ASP A 588 0.08 -31.59 18.57
C ASP A 588 -1.21 -30.85 18.96
N MET A 589 -2.31 -31.59 19.13
CA MET A 589 -3.63 -31.06 19.43
C MET A 589 -4.24 -31.72 20.67
N ALA A 590 -5.02 -30.94 21.42
CA ALA A 590 -5.84 -31.50 22.49
C ALA A 590 -6.80 -32.55 21.92
N ARG A 591 -7.01 -33.66 22.62
CA ARG A 591 -7.91 -34.73 22.14
C ARG A 591 -9.33 -34.24 21.83
N ALA A 592 -9.80 -33.24 22.58
CA ALA A 592 -11.10 -32.60 22.31
C ALA A 592 -11.10 -31.84 20.99
N ASP A 593 -10.01 -31.14 20.65
CA ASP A 593 -9.86 -30.41 19.38
C ASP A 593 -9.74 -31.37 18.20
N VAL A 594 -9.04 -32.51 18.37
CA VAL A 594 -9.00 -33.59 17.38
C VAL A 594 -10.40 -34.19 17.19
N ASP A 595 -11.10 -34.49 18.28
CA ASP A 595 -12.46 -35.02 18.22
C ASP A 595 -13.41 -34.06 17.49
N GLU A 596 -13.31 -32.76 17.78
CA GLU A 596 -14.10 -31.71 17.12
C GLU A 596 -13.75 -31.60 15.63
N ALA A 597 -12.47 -31.62 15.27
CA ALA A 597 -12.02 -31.54 13.87
C ALA A 597 -12.52 -32.72 13.04
N ILE A 598 -12.37 -33.94 13.55
CA ILE A 598 -12.84 -35.16 12.89
C ILE A 598 -14.36 -35.17 12.77
N GLN A 599 -15.07 -34.78 13.83
CA GLN A 599 -16.52 -34.68 13.80
C GLN A 599 -16.99 -33.66 12.74
N LYS A 600 -16.42 -32.45 12.74
CA LYS A 600 -16.74 -31.43 11.74
C LYS A 600 -16.43 -31.91 10.32
N GLY A 601 -15.33 -32.64 10.12
CA GLY A 601 -14.95 -33.18 8.81
C GLY A 601 -15.99 -34.15 8.26
N LEU A 602 -16.55 -35.02 9.10
CA LEU A 602 -17.67 -35.91 8.73
C LEU A 602 -18.99 -35.15 8.56
N GLU A 603 -19.22 -34.11 9.37
CA GLU A 603 -20.43 -33.28 9.29
C GLU A 603 -20.59 -32.59 7.93
N VAL A 604 -19.48 -32.18 7.31
CA VAL A 604 -19.44 -31.59 5.97
C VAL A 604 -20.22 -32.46 4.96
N TRP A 605 -19.98 -33.77 4.96
CA TRP A 605 -20.64 -34.72 4.06
C TRP A 605 -22.08 -35.04 4.48
N SER A 606 -22.34 -35.18 5.78
CA SER A 606 -23.70 -35.46 6.29
C SER A 606 -24.69 -34.31 6.04
N LYS A 607 -24.22 -33.05 5.91
CA LYS A 607 -25.08 -31.89 5.62
C LYS A 607 -25.69 -31.93 4.21
N VAL A 608 -25.07 -32.65 3.28
CA VAL A 608 -25.48 -32.70 1.88
C VAL A 608 -25.93 -34.09 1.43
N THR A 609 -25.82 -35.11 2.29
CA THR A 609 -26.21 -36.52 2.02
C THR A 609 -27.02 -37.09 3.18
N PRO A 610 -27.80 -38.17 3.00
CA PRO A 610 -28.50 -38.85 4.10
C PRO A 610 -27.58 -39.65 5.05
N LEU A 611 -26.25 -39.50 4.96
CA LEU A 611 -25.29 -40.22 5.78
C LEU A 611 -25.32 -39.73 7.24
N ILE A 612 -25.20 -40.66 8.18
CA ILE A 612 -25.15 -40.42 9.61
C ILE A 612 -23.89 -41.07 10.16
N PHE A 613 -23.09 -40.30 10.90
CA PHE A 613 -21.84 -40.77 11.48
C PHE A 613 -21.94 -40.89 12.99
N SER A 614 -21.59 -42.06 13.53
CA SER A 614 -21.64 -42.36 14.97
C SER A 614 -20.27 -42.76 15.51
N LYS A 615 -19.74 -42.02 16.49
CA LYS A 615 -18.47 -42.35 17.14
C LYS A 615 -18.62 -43.57 18.06
N ILE A 616 -17.75 -44.56 17.91
CA ILE A 616 -17.66 -45.71 18.82
C ILE A 616 -16.31 -45.75 19.54
N SER A 617 -16.31 -46.14 20.83
CA SER A 617 -15.10 -46.15 21.66
C SER A 617 -14.38 -47.51 21.71
N LYS A 618 -15.05 -48.60 21.31
CA LYS A 618 -14.55 -49.98 21.34
C LYS A 618 -15.10 -50.77 20.14
N GLY A 619 -14.35 -51.78 19.68
CA GLY A 619 -14.71 -52.58 18.51
C GLY A 619 -14.13 -52.05 17.20
N ILE A 620 -14.48 -52.69 16.09
CA ILE A 620 -14.08 -52.29 14.73
C ILE A 620 -15.20 -51.39 14.18
N ALA A 621 -14.84 -50.21 13.69
CA ALA A 621 -15.73 -49.25 13.05
C ALA A 621 -15.68 -49.39 11.53
N ASP A 622 -16.53 -48.67 10.81
CA ASP A 622 -16.49 -48.60 9.34
C ASP A 622 -15.35 -47.72 8.84
N ILE A 623 -15.01 -46.68 9.62
CA ILE A 623 -13.89 -45.77 9.34
C ILE A 623 -12.98 -45.78 10.57
N MET A 624 -11.83 -46.45 10.47
CA MET A 624 -10.80 -46.39 11.51
C MET A 624 -9.84 -45.22 11.21
N ILE A 625 -9.70 -44.32 12.16
CA ILE A 625 -8.89 -43.11 12.03
C ILE A 625 -7.63 -43.26 12.85
N ALA A 626 -6.47 -43.07 12.22
CA ALA A 626 -5.19 -43.19 12.90
C ALA A 626 -4.17 -42.16 12.43
N PHE A 627 -3.35 -41.68 13.35
CA PHE A 627 -2.15 -40.91 13.04
C PHE A 627 -0.95 -41.85 12.98
N ARG A 628 -0.12 -41.75 11.95
CA ARG A 628 0.96 -42.69 11.66
C ARG A 628 2.14 -41.97 11.06
N THR A 629 3.35 -42.46 11.29
CA THR A 629 4.57 -41.92 10.67
C THR A 629 5.09 -42.88 9.61
N ARG A 630 5.58 -42.35 8.49
CA ARG A 630 6.35 -43.06 7.46
C ARG A 630 5.77 -44.44 7.09
N VAL A 631 6.55 -45.51 7.24
CA VAL A 631 6.12 -46.89 7.06
C VAL A 631 5.34 -47.34 8.28
N HIS A 632 4.04 -47.56 8.12
CA HIS A 632 3.16 -47.91 9.23
C HIS A 632 2.36 -49.19 9.00
N GLY A 633 2.57 -50.18 9.87
CA GLY A 633 1.83 -51.44 9.87
C GLY A 633 2.05 -52.27 8.59
N ARG A 634 0.98 -52.90 8.10
CA ARG A 634 0.94 -53.60 6.80
C ARG A 634 0.34 -52.71 5.69
N CYS A 635 0.33 -51.39 5.89
CA CYS A 635 -0.18 -50.44 4.91
C CYS A 635 0.76 -50.41 3.69
N PRO A 636 0.25 -50.58 2.46
CA PRO A 636 1.06 -50.53 1.24
C PRO A 636 1.51 -49.09 0.88
N ARG A 637 0.96 -48.09 1.57
CA ARG A 637 1.25 -46.66 1.35
C ARG A 637 2.05 -46.10 2.50
N HIS A 638 3.13 -45.43 2.17
CA HIS A 638 4.08 -44.88 3.14
C HIS A 638 4.04 -43.36 3.07
N PHE A 639 4.21 -42.71 4.23
CA PHE A 639 4.42 -41.28 4.29
C PHE A 639 5.89 -40.91 4.08
N ASP A 640 6.13 -39.70 3.59
CA ASP A 640 7.42 -39.16 3.19
C ASP A 640 8.04 -38.22 4.23
N GLY A 641 7.33 -37.92 5.33
CA GLY A 641 7.73 -36.96 6.35
C GLY A 641 7.13 -35.57 6.09
N PRO A 642 7.61 -34.53 6.79
CA PRO A 642 6.92 -33.24 6.80
C PRO A 642 6.82 -32.56 5.42
N LEU A 643 5.72 -31.84 5.20
CA LEU A 643 5.41 -30.97 4.04
C LEU A 643 5.16 -31.70 2.71
N GLY A 644 4.99 -33.03 2.73
CA GLY A 644 4.74 -33.85 1.55
C GLY A 644 3.29 -34.36 1.50
N VAL A 645 3.12 -35.63 1.84
CA VAL A 645 1.81 -36.30 1.93
C VAL A 645 1.21 -36.11 3.31
N LEU A 646 0.06 -35.42 3.35
CA LEU A 646 -0.60 -35.09 4.61
C LEU A 646 -1.44 -36.23 5.18
N GLY A 647 -1.97 -37.08 4.31
CA GLY A 647 -2.87 -38.15 4.68
C GLY A 647 -3.23 -39.00 3.48
N HIS A 648 -3.86 -40.14 3.75
CA HIS A 648 -4.55 -40.92 2.74
C HIS A 648 -5.71 -41.67 3.36
N ALA A 649 -6.72 -41.98 2.54
CA ALA A 649 -7.82 -42.83 2.91
C ALA A 649 -8.08 -43.93 1.89
N PHE A 650 -8.57 -45.06 2.38
CA PHE A 650 -8.98 -46.19 1.56
C PHE A 650 -10.46 -46.09 1.21
N PRO A 651 -10.86 -46.51 0.00
CA PRO A 651 -12.24 -46.44 -0.42
C PRO A 651 -13.11 -47.43 0.37
N PRO A 652 -14.45 -47.29 0.34
CA PRO A 652 -15.38 -48.17 1.04
C PRO A 652 -15.10 -49.65 0.77
N GLY A 653 -14.99 -50.48 1.82
CA GLY A 653 -14.65 -51.89 1.65
C GLY A 653 -14.52 -52.67 2.96
N LEU A 654 -14.17 -53.95 2.86
CA LEU A 654 -13.87 -54.79 4.03
C LEU A 654 -12.40 -54.62 4.45
N GLY A 655 -12.12 -54.80 5.75
CA GLY A 655 -10.75 -54.72 6.27
C GLY A 655 -10.30 -53.27 6.41
N LEU A 656 -9.32 -52.85 5.61
CA LEU A 656 -8.82 -51.47 5.58
C LEU A 656 -9.76 -50.50 4.83
N GLY A 657 -10.82 -50.99 4.20
CA GLY A 657 -11.72 -50.16 3.41
C GLY A 657 -12.45 -49.15 4.29
N GLY A 658 -12.32 -47.86 3.96
CA GLY A 658 -12.80 -46.74 4.76
C GLY A 658 -11.77 -46.15 5.72
N ASP A 659 -10.68 -46.86 6.02
CA ASP A 659 -9.69 -46.38 7.00
C ASP A 659 -8.98 -45.13 6.49
N THR A 660 -8.75 -44.20 7.41
CA THR A 660 -8.12 -42.91 7.14
C THR A 660 -6.87 -42.76 8.00
N HIS A 661 -5.75 -42.51 7.34
CA HIS A 661 -4.47 -42.27 8.00
C HIS A 661 -4.02 -40.84 7.77
N PHE A 662 -3.58 -40.19 8.86
CA PHE A 662 -2.96 -38.87 8.83
C PHE A 662 -1.46 -39.01 9.14
N ASP A 663 -0.61 -38.28 8.43
CA ASP A 663 0.83 -38.31 8.71
C ASP A 663 1.13 -37.56 10.02
N GLU A 664 1.62 -38.28 11.01
CA GLU A 664 1.99 -37.73 12.33
C GLU A 664 3.34 -37.01 12.30
N ASP A 665 4.12 -37.14 11.23
CA ASP A 665 5.31 -36.30 11.05
C ASP A 665 4.92 -34.84 10.71
N GLU A 666 3.64 -34.58 10.41
CA GLU A 666 3.09 -33.24 10.14
C GLU A 666 2.61 -32.52 11.41
N ASN A 667 2.75 -31.19 11.42
CA ASN A 667 2.27 -30.36 12.53
C ASN A 667 0.76 -30.10 12.39
N TRP A 668 -0.06 -30.90 13.08
CA TRP A 668 -1.53 -30.79 13.01
C TRP A 668 -2.03 -29.62 13.83
N THR A 669 -2.87 -28.78 13.23
CA THR A 669 -3.44 -27.61 13.92
C THR A 669 -4.92 -27.43 13.65
N LYS A 670 -5.58 -26.66 14.51
CA LYS A 670 -6.96 -26.17 14.28
C LYS A 670 -7.04 -24.84 13.53
N ASP A 671 -5.99 -24.00 13.61
CA ASP A 671 -6.03 -22.58 13.24
C ASP A 671 -4.96 -22.16 12.18
N GLY A 672 -4.53 -23.08 11.33
CA GLY A 672 -3.78 -22.77 10.09
C GLY A 672 -2.27 -22.49 10.24
N ALA A 673 -1.71 -22.59 11.45
CA ALA A 673 -0.26 -22.50 11.71
C ALA A 673 0.53 -23.76 11.26
N GLY A 674 -0.19 -24.85 11.03
CA GLY A 674 0.26 -26.07 10.37
C GLY A 674 -0.85 -26.59 9.46
N PHE A 675 -0.91 -27.89 9.21
CA PHE A 675 -2.00 -28.44 8.40
C PHE A 675 -3.28 -28.50 9.22
N ASN A 676 -4.36 -27.93 8.66
CA ASN A 676 -5.64 -27.89 9.35
C ASN A 676 -6.25 -29.29 9.33
N LEU A 677 -6.28 -29.95 10.48
CA LEU A 677 -6.76 -31.33 10.59
C LEU A 677 -8.20 -31.47 10.09
N PHE A 678 -9.05 -30.47 10.31
CA PHE A 678 -10.43 -30.51 9.81
C PHE A 678 -10.49 -30.55 8.28
N LEU A 679 -9.68 -29.73 7.59
CA LEU A 679 -9.71 -29.68 6.12
C LEU A 679 -9.16 -30.96 5.51
N VAL A 680 -8.00 -31.43 6.00
CA VAL A 680 -7.41 -32.68 5.51
C VAL A 680 -8.34 -33.84 5.82
N ALA A 681 -8.90 -33.92 7.04
CA ALA A 681 -9.86 -34.96 7.38
C ALA A 681 -11.13 -34.91 6.51
N ALA A 682 -11.68 -33.72 6.23
CA ALA A 682 -12.84 -33.60 5.37
C ALA A 682 -12.55 -34.12 3.95
N HIS A 683 -11.37 -33.83 3.39
CA HIS A 683 -10.91 -34.37 2.10
C HIS A 683 -10.76 -35.90 2.16
N GLU A 684 -10.00 -36.42 3.12
CA GLU A 684 -9.75 -37.86 3.23
C GLU A 684 -11.04 -38.67 3.47
N PHE A 685 -12.00 -38.12 4.22
CA PHE A 685 -13.29 -38.77 4.37
C PHE A 685 -14.09 -38.83 3.07
N GLY A 686 -13.89 -37.90 2.14
CA GLY A 686 -14.46 -38.02 0.80
C GLY A 686 -14.00 -39.31 0.11
N HIS A 687 -12.71 -39.66 0.21
CA HIS A 687 -12.18 -40.93 -0.26
C HIS A 687 -12.76 -42.14 0.51
N SER A 688 -12.83 -42.07 1.85
CA SER A 688 -13.48 -43.11 2.67
C SER A 688 -14.96 -43.33 2.33
N LEU A 689 -15.59 -42.35 1.69
CA LEU A 689 -16.97 -42.41 1.21
C LEU A 689 -17.08 -42.78 -0.28
N GLY A 690 -15.97 -42.89 -1.01
CA GLY A 690 -15.91 -43.37 -2.39
C GLY A 690 -15.65 -42.29 -3.44
N LEU A 691 -15.35 -41.05 -3.05
CA LEU A 691 -14.95 -39.99 -3.98
C LEU A 691 -13.52 -40.17 -4.50
N SER A 692 -13.29 -39.79 -5.75
CA SER A 692 -11.96 -39.62 -6.36
C SER A 692 -11.50 -38.17 -6.24
N HIS A 693 -10.24 -37.90 -6.58
CA HIS A 693 -9.78 -36.52 -6.71
C HIS A 693 -10.54 -35.78 -7.81
N SER A 694 -10.81 -34.49 -7.55
CA SER A 694 -11.37 -33.57 -8.53
C SER A 694 -10.26 -32.79 -9.23
N ASN A 695 -10.50 -32.41 -10.49
CA ASN A 695 -9.64 -31.48 -11.22
C ASN A 695 -10.07 -30.00 -11.05
N ASP A 696 -11.17 -29.75 -10.32
CA ASP A 696 -11.61 -28.40 -9.96
C ASP A 696 -10.79 -27.90 -8.75
N GLN A 697 -10.02 -26.82 -8.95
CA GLN A 697 -9.18 -26.22 -7.90
C GLN A 697 -10.00 -25.63 -6.73
N THR A 698 -11.31 -25.47 -6.90
CA THR A 698 -12.23 -25.01 -5.85
C THR A 698 -12.88 -26.15 -5.08
N ALA A 699 -12.70 -27.40 -5.50
CA ALA A 699 -13.24 -28.57 -4.83
C ALA A 699 -12.42 -28.94 -3.59
N LEU A 700 -13.12 -29.37 -2.53
CA LEU A 700 -12.47 -29.96 -1.36
C LEU A 700 -11.70 -31.21 -1.77
N MET A 701 -12.20 -32.00 -2.73
CA MET A 701 -11.52 -33.18 -3.27
C MET A 701 -10.37 -32.86 -4.24
N PHE A 702 -9.95 -31.61 -4.37
CA PHE A 702 -8.73 -31.27 -5.12
C PHE A 702 -7.49 -31.82 -4.39
N PRO A 703 -6.53 -32.48 -5.07
CA PRO A 703 -5.46 -33.21 -4.40
C PRO A 703 -4.52 -32.34 -3.54
N ASN A 704 -4.23 -31.12 -4.00
CA ASN A 704 -3.30 -30.23 -3.33
C ASN A 704 -3.99 -29.50 -2.18
N TYR A 705 -3.31 -29.42 -1.05
CA TYR A 705 -3.83 -28.74 0.13
C TYR A 705 -3.94 -27.23 -0.11
N VAL A 706 -5.15 -26.70 0.07
CA VAL A 706 -5.44 -25.27 0.05
C VAL A 706 -5.92 -24.87 1.44
N SER A 707 -5.25 -23.90 2.07
CA SER A 707 -5.64 -23.41 3.40
C SER A 707 -6.90 -22.52 3.28
N LEU A 708 -8.05 -23.17 3.25
CA LEU A 708 -9.37 -22.54 3.19
C LEU A 708 -9.85 -22.17 4.59
N ASP A 709 -10.62 -21.10 4.74
CA ASP A 709 -11.28 -20.76 6.01
C ASP A 709 -12.44 -21.77 6.25
N PRO A 710 -12.34 -22.65 7.28
CA PRO A 710 -13.36 -23.66 7.59
C PRO A 710 -14.75 -23.08 7.84
N SER A 711 -14.83 -21.81 8.23
CA SER A 711 -16.08 -21.13 8.56
C SER A 711 -16.77 -20.48 7.36
N LYS A 712 -16.13 -20.47 6.18
CA LYS A 712 -16.60 -19.74 4.99
C LYS A 712 -16.75 -20.57 3.72
N TYR A 713 -16.27 -21.82 3.67
CA TYR A 713 -16.36 -22.63 2.45
C TYR A 713 -17.56 -23.60 2.50
N PRO A 714 -18.67 -23.35 1.78
CA PRO A 714 -19.59 -24.43 1.42
C PRO A 714 -18.86 -25.40 0.49
N LEU A 715 -19.12 -26.71 0.61
CA LEU A 715 -18.64 -27.71 -0.36
C LEU A 715 -18.85 -27.19 -1.79
N SER A 716 -17.86 -27.40 -2.67
CA SER A 716 -18.02 -27.00 -4.06
C SER A 716 -19.20 -27.75 -4.69
N GLN A 717 -19.77 -27.20 -5.76
CA GLN A 717 -20.85 -27.90 -6.44
C GLN A 717 -20.36 -29.24 -7.03
N ASP A 718 -19.07 -29.34 -7.38
CA ASP A 718 -18.45 -30.58 -7.84
C ASP A 718 -18.44 -31.65 -6.73
N ASP A 719 -18.00 -31.29 -5.52
CA ASP A 719 -18.01 -32.19 -4.36
C ASP A 719 -19.44 -32.67 -4.02
N ILE A 720 -20.41 -31.74 -4.05
CA ILE A 720 -21.82 -32.03 -3.77
C ILE A 720 -22.38 -32.99 -4.83
N ASN A 721 -22.12 -32.72 -6.11
CA ASN A 721 -22.58 -33.57 -7.20
C ASN A 721 -21.95 -34.96 -7.10
N GLY A 722 -20.64 -35.02 -6.83
CA GLY A 722 -19.89 -36.26 -6.65
C GLY A 722 -20.51 -37.11 -5.53
N ILE A 723 -20.67 -36.54 -4.33
CA ILE A 723 -21.14 -37.34 -3.19
C ILE A 723 -22.63 -37.68 -3.30
N GLN A 724 -23.46 -36.80 -3.86
CA GLN A 724 -24.88 -37.06 -4.07
C GLN A 724 -25.13 -38.05 -5.21
N SER A 725 -24.21 -38.18 -6.17
CA SER A 725 -24.28 -39.26 -7.17
C SER A 725 -24.16 -40.65 -6.55
N ILE A 726 -23.48 -40.75 -5.39
CA ILE A 726 -23.27 -41.99 -4.66
C ILE A 726 -24.42 -42.25 -3.66
N TYR A 727 -24.82 -41.22 -2.89
CA TYR A 727 -25.72 -41.40 -1.73
C TYR A 727 -27.06 -40.65 -1.80
N GLY A 728 -27.27 -39.76 -2.77
CA GLY A 728 -28.44 -38.88 -2.87
C GLY A 728 -28.40 -37.63 -1.97
N GLY A 729 -29.32 -36.67 -2.19
CA GLY A 729 -29.38 -35.38 -1.48
C GLY A 729 -30.29 -35.35 -0.23
N GLN A 730 -30.08 -34.36 0.65
CA GLN A 730 -30.82 -34.14 1.91
C GLN A 730 -32.24 -33.54 1.72
N PRO A 731 -33.23 -33.90 2.58
CA PRO A 731 -34.55 -33.24 2.60
C PRO A 731 -34.49 -31.79 3.14
N LYS A 732 -35.22 -30.83 2.55
CA LYS A 732 -35.05 -29.36 2.75
C LYS A 732 -35.78 -28.72 3.97
N ALA A 733 -35.06 -27.85 4.72
CA ALA A 733 -35.39 -26.49 5.29
C ALA A 733 -35.09 -26.29 6.82
N PRO A 734 -34.93 -25.05 7.39
CA PRO A 734 -34.39 -23.74 6.95
C PRO A 734 -33.28 -23.12 7.90
N ALA A 735 -32.80 -21.89 7.63
CA ALA A 735 -31.44 -21.35 7.94
C ALA A 735 -31.20 -20.38 9.14
N LYS A 736 -29.90 -20.29 9.60
CA LYS A 736 -29.03 -19.14 10.11
C LYS A 736 -28.16 -19.47 11.36
N PRO A 737 -26.97 -18.83 11.67
CA PRO A 737 -26.62 -17.38 11.62
C PRO A 737 -25.24 -16.96 10.99
N LYS A 738 -24.96 -15.62 10.98
CA LYS A 738 -23.98 -14.83 10.19
C LYS A 738 -22.53 -14.78 10.74
N GLY A 739 -21.53 -14.68 9.84
CA GLY A 739 -20.08 -14.54 10.14
C GLY A 739 -19.51 -13.10 10.10
N SER A 740 -18.25 -12.99 10.59
CA SER A 740 -17.45 -11.78 10.85
C SER A 740 -17.17 -10.88 9.63
N THR A 741 -17.30 -9.57 9.84
CA THR A 741 -17.14 -8.49 8.84
C THR A 741 -15.70 -7.96 8.75
N VAL A 742 -15.26 -7.60 7.55
CA VAL A 742 -13.97 -6.95 7.27
C VAL A 742 -13.93 -5.56 7.95
N PRO A 743 -12.86 -5.22 8.70
CA PRO A 743 -12.71 -3.89 9.30
C PRO A 743 -12.66 -2.80 8.22
N HIS A 744 -13.45 -1.73 8.38
CA HIS A 744 -13.50 -0.62 7.42
C HIS A 744 -12.85 0.64 7.99
N ALA A 745 -11.92 1.25 7.25
CA ALA A 745 -11.09 2.38 7.69
C ALA A 745 -11.91 3.58 8.25
N CYS A 746 -13.09 3.85 7.68
CA CYS A 746 -13.96 4.94 8.10
C CYS A 746 -15.11 4.56 9.04
N ASP A 747 -15.07 3.37 9.65
CA ASP A 747 -16.02 3.04 10.71
C ASP A 747 -15.81 3.98 11.92
N PRO A 748 -16.83 4.73 12.39
CA PRO A 748 -16.71 5.63 13.53
C PRO A 748 -16.36 4.91 14.85
N ASP A 749 -16.62 3.60 14.93
CA ASP A 749 -16.29 2.77 16.09
C ASP A 749 -15.00 1.95 15.90
N LEU A 750 -14.22 2.24 14.83
CA LEU A 750 -12.96 1.56 14.54
C LEU A 750 -11.97 1.71 15.70
N THR A 751 -11.42 0.57 16.13
CA THR A 751 -10.31 0.48 17.07
C THR A 751 -9.16 -0.29 16.45
N PHE A 752 -7.94 0.03 16.84
CA PHE A 752 -6.73 -0.66 16.40
C PHE A 752 -6.17 -1.54 17.50
N ASP A 753 -5.59 -2.67 17.11
CA ASP A 753 -4.98 -3.60 18.05
C ASP A 753 -3.53 -3.18 18.35
N ALA A 754 -2.84 -2.60 17.37
CA ALA A 754 -1.55 -1.94 17.56
C ALA A 754 -1.32 -0.87 16.50
N ILE A 755 -0.47 0.11 16.79
CA ILE A 755 -0.06 1.13 15.83
C ILE A 755 1.44 1.36 16.02
N THR A 756 2.20 1.44 14.94
CA THR A 756 3.62 1.82 14.98
C THR A 756 3.96 2.72 13.81
N THR A 757 5.04 3.48 13.96
CA THR A 757 5.71 4.09 12.82
C THR A 757 6.61 3.09 12.12
N PHE A 758 6.81 3.28 10.83
CA PHE A 758 7.86 2.64 10.06
C PHE A 758 8.37 3.61 9.00
N ARG A 759 9.57 4.18 9.21
CA ARG A 759 10.27 5.03 8.22
C ARG A 759 9.37 6.05 7.49
N ARG A 760 8.62 6.85 8.28
CA ARG A 760 7.63 7.88 7.88
C ARG A 760 6.24 7.39 7.47
N GLU A 761 5.99 6.09 7.53
CA GLU A 761 4.65 5.53 7.45
C GLU A 761 4.08 5.30 8.85
N VAL A 762 2.75 5.32 8.97
CA VAL A 762 2.06 4.85 10.14
C VAL A 762 1.33 3.56 9.78
N MET A 763 1.69 2.47 10.46
CA MET A 763 1.07 1.16 10.28
C MET A 763 0.03 0.94 11.37
N PHE A 764 -1.21 0.67 10.98
CA PHE A 764 -2.33 0.39 11.86
C PHE A 764 -2.69 -1.09 11.75
N PHE A 765 -2.58 -1.84 12.84
CA PHE A 765 -2.90 -3.27 12.85
C PHE A 765 -4.31 -3.51 13.37
N LYS A 766 -5.08 -4.35 12.68
CA LYS A 766 -6.40 -4.82 13.12
C LYS A 766 -6.70 -6.22 12.63
N GLY A 767 -6.82 -7.14 13.57
CA GLY A 767 -7.03 -8.54 13.29
C GLY A 767 -5.88 -9.12 12.48
N ARG A 768 -6.21 -9.66 11.31
CA ARG A 768 -5.26 -10.19 10.32
C ARG A 768 -4.79 -9.17 9.28
N HIS A 769 -5.25 -7.93 9.38
CA HIS A 769 -5.00 -6.90 8.39
C HIS A 769 -4.17 -5.76 9.00
N LEU A 770 -3.50 -5.04 8.12
CA LEU A 770 -2.86 -3.79 8.45
C LEU A 770 -3.26 -2.72 7.43
N TRP A 771 -3.32 -1.48 7.87
CA TRP A 771 -3.31 -0.32 6.99
C TRP A 771 -1.94 0.34 7.05
N ARG A 772 -1.41 0.75 5.90
CA ARG A 772 -0.21 1.59 5.82
C ARG A 772 -0.62 2.95 5.30
N ILE A 773 -0.32 3.98 6.08
CA ILE A 773 -0.56 5.36 5.68
C ILE A 773 0.80 6.02 5.49
N TYR A 774 1.04 6.53 4.30
CA TYR A 774 2.22 7.32 3.98
C TYR A 774 1.96 8.78 4.36
N CYS A 775 2.93 9.44 5.02
CA CYS A 775 2.75 10.86 5.36
C CYS A 775 2.75 11.79 4.14
N ASP A 776 3.20 11.31 2.97
CA ASP A 776 3.40 12.10 1.75
C ASP A 776 2.50 11.65 0.58
N ILE A 777 1.65 10.63 0.79
CA ILE A 777 0.72 10.06 -0.21
C ILE A 777 -0.61 9.78 0.48
N THR A 778 -1.75 10.14 -0.13
CA THR A 778 -3.10 9.86 0.39
C THR A 778 -3.49 8.38 0.34
N ASP A 779 -2.57 7.50 -0.05
CA ASP A 779 -2.77 6.07 -0.18
C ASP A 779 -2.85 5.40 1.20
N VAL A 780 -3.95 4.67 1.41
CA VAL A 780 -4.12 3.76 2.55
C VAL A 780 -4.11 2.35 2.00
N GLU A 781 -2.94 1.72 1.97
CA GLU A 781 -2.82 0.32 1.56
C GLU A 781 -3.44 -0.57 2.64
N PHE A 782 -4.43 -1.39 2.29
CA PHE A 782 -5.05 -2.38 3.18
C PHE A 782 -4.68 -3.79 2.77
N GLU A 783 -3.89 -4.45 3.59
CA GLU A 783 -3.25 -5.72 3.24
C GLU A 783 -3.30 -6.72 4.41
N LEU A 784 -3.04 -7.98 4.10
CA LEU A 784 -2.84 -9.00 5.14
C LEU A 784 -1.47 -8.85 5.78
N ILE A 785 -1.40 -8.94 7.11
CA ILE A 785 -0.13 -8.97 7.85
C ILE A 785 0.78 -10.09 7.31
N SER A 786 0.17 -11.24 6.97
CA SER A 786 0.88 -12.40 6.42
C SER A 786 1.43 -12.19 5.00
N SER A 787 0.93 -11.23 4.23
CA SER A 787 1.48 -10.88 2.90
C SER A 787 2.87 -10.26 2.98
N PHE A 788 3.23 -9.70 4.15
CA PHE A 788 4.54 -9.10 4.37
C PHE A 788 5.38 -9.93 5.33
N TRP A 789 4.76 -10.44 6.39
CA TRP A 789 5.44 -11.23 7.41
C TRP A 789 4.63 -12.49 7.72
N PRO A 790 4.81 -13.57 6.93
CA PRO A 790 4.10 -14.83 7.12
C PRO A 790 4.27 -15.45 8.52
N SER A 791 5.39 -15.15 9.19
CA SER A 791 5.71 -15.65 10.53
C SER A 791 5.23 -14.76 11.68
N LEU A 792 4.62 -13.60 11.40
CA LEU A 792 3.96 -12.80 12.42
C LEU A 792 2.56 -13.32 12.71
N PRO A 793 2.13 -13.30 13.98
CA PRO A 793 0.78 -13.68 14.33
C PRO A 793 -0.23 -12.58 13.94
N ALA A 794 -1.47 -12.98 13.63
CA ALA A 794 -2.61 -12.06 13.60
C ALA A 794 -2.93 -11.53 15.02
N ASP A 795 -3.71 -10.46 15.11
CA ASP A 795 -4.15 -9.82 16.36
C ASP A 795 -2.97 -9.31 17.20
N ILE A 796 -2.09 -8.52 16.56
CA ILE A 796 -0.95 -7.88 17.22
C ILE A 796 -1.44 -6.94 18.33
N GLN A 797 -0.89 -7.06 19.54
CA GLN A 797 -1.36 -6.33 20.72
C GLN A 797 -0.57 -5.04 20.99
N ALA A 798 0.69 -4.99 20.58
CA ALA A 798 1.48 -3.77 20.60
C ALA A 798 2.58 -3.86 19.55
N ALA A 799 2.99 -2.72 19.02
CA ALA A 799 4.16 -2.63 18.14
C ALA A 799 4.85 -1.30 18.38
N TYR A 800 6.18 -1.26 18.24
CA TYR A 800 6.92 -0.01 18.20
C TYR A 800 8.19 -0.13 17.36
N GLU A 801 8.61 0.98 16.77
CA GLU A 801 9.90 1.12 16.09
C GLU A 801 10.96 1.61 17.08
N ASN A 802 12.07 0.90 17.17
CA ASN A 802 13.18 1.29 18.02
C ASN A 802 14.11 2.29 17.32
N THR A 803 15.11 2.81 18.03
CA THR A 803 16.07 3.80 17.49
C THR A 803 17.06 3.23 16.47
N LYS A 804 16.90 1.97 16.04
CA LYS A 804 17.76 1.27 15.06
C LYS A 804 16.94 0.77 13.86
N ASP A 805 15.79 1.41 13.58
CA ASP A 805 14.85 1.08 12.50
C ASP A 805 14.39 -0.39 12.49
N LYS A 806 14.29 -1.00 13.67
CA LYS A 806 13.71 -2.34 13.86
C LYS A 806 12.35 -2.19 14.53
N ILE A 807 11.37 -2.91 14.00
CA ILE A 807 10.04 -2.97 14.60
C ILE A 807 10.01 -4.14 15.57
N LEU A 808 9.59 -3.89 16.80
CA LEU A 808 9.25 -4.95 17.74
C LEU A 808 7.73 -5.08 17.79
N VAL A 809 7.26 -6.31 17.56
CA VAL A 809 5.84 -6.65 17.53
C VAL A 809 5.54 -7.60 18.68
N PHE A 810 4.50 -7.32 19.45
CA PHE A 810 4.15 -8.03 20.68
C PHE A 810 2.82 -8.73 20.54
N LYS A 811 2.79 -10.00 20.94
CA LYS A 811 1.57 -10.77 21.13
C LYS A 811 1.75 -11.73 22.29
N ASP A 812 0.81 -11.65 23.23
CA ASP A 812 0.80 -12.39 24.47
C ASP A 812 2.13 -12.19 25.21
N ASP A 813 2.79 -13.25 25.67
CA ASP A 813 4.07 -13.16 26.36
C ASP A 813 5.30 -13.28 25.44
N ASN A 814 5.10 -13.07 24.13
CA ASN A 814 6.13 -13.14 23.10
C ASN A 814 6.25 -11.84 22.31
N PHE A 815 7.44 -11.62 21.76
CA PHE A 815 7.70 -10.54 20.84
C PHE A 815 8.60 -10.99 19.69
N TRP A 816 8.37 -10.41 18.52
CA TRP A 816 9.12 -10.58 17.30
C TRP A 816 9.90 -9.31 17.00
N MET A 817 11.06 -9.45 16.38
CA MET A 817 11.84 -8.32 15.88
C MET A 817 11.96 -8.41 14.37
N ILE A 818 11.54 -7.35 13.70
CA ILE A 818 11.44 -7.24 12.26
C ILE A 818 12.48 -6.24 11.76
N ARG A 819 13.12 -6.55 10.64
CA ARG A 819 13.94 -5.64 9.85
C ARG A 819 13.52 -5.71 8.39
N GLY A 820 12.82 -4.68 7.90
CA GLY A 820 12.20 -4.73 6.57
C GLY A 820 11.13 -5.81 6.49
N TYR A 821 11.20 -6.69 5.49
CA TYR A 821 10.28 -7.81 5.30
C TYR A 821 10.72 -9.11 5.99
N ALA A 822 11.87 -9.11 6.67
CA ALA A 822 12.38 -10.28 7.37
C ALA A 822 12.13 -10.19 8.88
N VAL A 823 11.48 -11.24 9.42
CA VAL A 823 11.51 -11.52 10.86
C VAL A 823 12.88 -12.13 11.19
N LEU A 824 13.56 -11.60 12.20
CA LEU A 824 14.89 -12.09 12.57
C LEU A 824 14.82 -13.54 13.09
N PRO A 825 15.77 -14.41 12.72
CA PRO A 825 15.68 -15.87 12.94
C PRO A 825 15.68 -16.31 14.41
N ASP A 826 16.13 -15.46 15.34
CA ASP A 826 16.15 -15.75 16.79
C ASP A 826 14.83 -15.40 17.51
N TYR A 827 13.76 -15.09 16.77
CA TYR A 827 12.47 -14.64 17.30
C TYR A 827 11.33 -15.58 16.88
N PRO A 828 10.26 -15.74 17.69
CA PRO A 828 9.91 -14.93 18.86
C PRO A 828 10.77 -15.17 20.11
N LYS A 829 10.92 -14.12 20.92
CA LYS A 829 11.49 -14.19 22.27
C LYS A 829 10.42 -13.83 23.29
N SER A 830 10.56 -14.32 24.51
CA SER A 830 9.62 -14.00 25.56
C SER A 830 9.83 -12.59 26.09
N ILE A 831 8.75 -11.85 26.38
CA ILE A 831 8.82 -10.49 26.95
C ILE A 831 9.58 -10.44 28.28
N TYR A 832 9.71 -11.56 29.01
CA TYR A 832 10.49 -11.60 30.25
C TYR A 832 11.98 -11.34 30.02
N THR A 833 12.51 -11.56 28.81
CA THR A 833 13.90 -11.20 28.47
C THR A 833 14.11 -9.70 28.42
N LEU A 834 13.05 -8.90 28.26
CA LEU A 834 13.09 -7.43 28.34
C LEU A 834 13.04 -6.94 29.79
N GLY A 835 12.93 -7.83 30.78
CA GLY A 835 12.87 -7.48 32.20
C GLY A 835 11.45 -7.40 32.78
N PHE A 836 10.42 -7.85 32.05
CA PHE A 836 9.07 -7.96 32.61
C PHE A 836 8.95 -9.09 33.62
N PRO A 837 8.17 -8.93 34.70
CA PRO A 837 7.90 -9.99 35.65
C PRO A 837 6.89 -11.01 35.09
N ARG A 838 6.97 -12.26 35.56
CA ARG A 838 6.20 -13.40 35.03
C ARG A 838 4.66 -13.27 35.10
N TYR A 839 4.16 -12.33 35.91
CA TYR A 839 2.72 -12.06 36.01
C TYR A 839 2.19 -11.20 34.85
N VAL A 840 3.06 -10.48 34.14
CA VAL A 840 2.67 -9.74 32.93
C VAL A 840 2.55 -10.75 31.80
N LYS A 841 1.34 -10.92 31.26
CA LYS A 841 1.04 -11.92 30.22
C LYS A 841 0.85 -11.32 28.83
N LYS A 842 0.72 -10.00 28.75
CA LYS A 842 0.59 -9.25 27.50
C LYS A 842 0.94 -7.79 27.71
N ILE A 843 1.20 -7.10 26.61
CA ILE A 843 1.45 -5.66 26.55
C ILE A 843 0.33 -5.05 25.71
N ASP A 844 -0.36 -4.05 26.24
CA ASP A 844 -1.53 -3.44 25.59
C ASP A 844 -1.12 -2.30 24.62
N ALA A 845 0.02 -1.64 24.84
CA ALA A 845 0.56 -0.66 23.89
C ALA A 845 2.06 -0.44 24.16
N ALA A 846 2.80 0.03 23.15
CA ALA A 846 4.21 0.38 23.28
C ALA A 846 4.53 1.62 22.44
N VAL A 847 5.40 2.50 22.93
CA VAL A 847 5.90 3.66 22.17
C VAL A 847 7.34 3.97 22.54
N CYS A 848 8.19 4.19 21.54
CA CYS A 848 9.56 4.65 21.74
C CYS A 848 9.63 6.17 21.60
N ASP A 849 10.31 6.82 22.54
CA ASP A 849 10.69 8.22 22.41
C ASP A 849 12.08 8.32 21.77
N HIS A 850 12.12 8.70 20.50
CA HIS A 850 13.37 8.82 19.76
C HIS A 850 14.31 9.89 20.34
N ASN A 851 13.78 10.90 21.04
CA ASN A 851 14.59 11.97 21.63
C ASN A 851 15.32 11.51 22.89
N THR A 852 14.64 10.73 23.74
CA THR A 852 15.20 10.27 25.02
C THR A 852 15.76 8.84 24.95
N ARG A 853 15.51 8.12 23.85
CA ARG A 853 15.84 6.70 23.63
C ARG A 853 15.25 5.80 24.72
N LYS A 854 14.03 6.11 25.13
CA LYS A 854 13.27 5.36 26.14
C LYS A 854 12.01 4.81 25.52
N THR A 855 11.73 3.55 25.79
CA THR A 855 10.49 2.88 25.36
C THR A 855 9.54 2.78 26.54
N TYR A 856 8.29 3.17 26.32
CA TYR A 856 7.21 3.07 27.28
C TYR A 856 6.30 1.92 26.90
N PHE A 857 6.11 0.98 27.82
CA PHE A 857 5.18 -0.14 27.66
C PHE A 857 3.98 0.03 28.58
N PHE A 858 2.78 -0.20 28.06
CA PHE A 858 1.52 -0.07 28.79
C PHE A 858 0.92 -1.45 29.03
N VAL A 859 0.59 -1.74 30.29
CA VAL A 859 0.00 -3.01 30.73
C VAL A 859 -1.12 -2.69 31.72
N GLY A 860 -2.36 -2.73 31.26
CA GLY A 860 -3.53 -2.30 32.00
C GLY A 860 -3.40 -0.85 32.45
N ILE A 861 -3.37 -0.64 33.77
CA ILE A 861 -3.24 0.69 34.40
C ILE A 861 -1.80 1.11 34.69
N TRP A 862 -0.83 0.27 34.32
CA TRP A 862 0.58 0.44 34.63
C TRP A 862 1.38 0.75 33.36
N CYS A 863 2.32 1.67 33.49
CA CYS A 863 3.33 1.96 32.48
C CYS A 863 4.69 1.49 33.00
N TRP A 864 5.50 0.91 32.12
CA TRP A 864 6.88 0.52 32.34
C TRP A 864 7.78 1.34 31.42
N ARG A 865 9.02 1.60 31.85
CA ARG A 865 10.00 2.32 31.04
C ARG A 865 11.25 1.49 30.85
N TYR A 866 11.60 1.28 29.60
CA TYR A 866 12.74 0.52 29.16
C TYR A 866 13.77 1.43 28.52
N ASP A 867 15.03 1.22 28.86
CA ASP A 867 16.15 1.97 28.30
C ASP A 867 16.74 1.19 27.11
N GLU A 868 16.59 1.73 25.91
CA GLU A 868 17.06 1.09 24.67
C GLU A 868 18.60 1.07 24.56
N VAL A 869 19.29 1.94 25.30
CA VAL A 869 20.76 2.02 25.30
C VAL A 869 21.35 0.96 26.22
N THR A 870 20.82 0.84 27.45
CA THR A 870 21.31 -0.15 28.42
C THR A 870 20.63 -1.51 28.29
N GLN A 871 19.54 -1.60 27.52
CA GLN A 871 18.71 -2.78 27.35
C GLN A 871 18.16 -3.33 28.67
N THR A 872 17.73 -2.43 29.57
CA THR A 872 17.20 -2.80 30.88
C THR A 872 15.95 -1.98 31.26
N MET A 873 15.09 -2.58 32.09
CA MET A 873 13.96 -1.87 32.71
C MET A 873 14.46 -0.89 33.76
N GLU A 874 13.93 0.33 33.75
CA GLU A 874 14.39 1.39 34.63
C GLU A 874 13.86 1.23 36.06
N LYS A 875 14.72 1.54 37.05
CA LYS A 875 14.35 1.49 38.47
C LYS A 875 13.26 2.51 38.78
N GLY A 876 12.24 2.09 39.55
CA GLY A 876 11.09 2.94 39.91
C GLY A 876 9.87 2.79 38.99
N TYR A 877 9.89 1.82 38.09
CA TYR A 877 8.74 1.33 37.32
C TYR A 877 8.33 -0.08 37.80
N PRO A 878 7.04 -0.46 37.71
CA PRO A 878 5.96 0.21 37.00
C PRO A 878 5.37 1.44 37.73
N GLN A 879 4.85 2.41 36.98
CA GLN A 879 4.12 3.56 37.50
C GLN A 879 2.68 3.58 36.96
N ARG A 880 1.74 4.17 37.71
CA ARG A 880 0.37 4.32 37.23
C ARG A 880 0.33 5.28 36.03
N VAL A 881 -0.35 4.87 34.95
CA VAL A 881 -0.48 5.67 33.71
C VAL A 881 -0.96 7.08 34.03
N VAL A 882 -2.05 7.22 34.80
CA VAL A 882 -2.63 8.52 35.20
C VAL A 882 -1.70 9.44 36.00
N LYS A 883 -0.67 8.89 36.65
CA LYS A 883 0.31 9.68 37.41
C LYS A 883 1.38 10.27 36.50
N TYR A 884 1.78 9.51 35.48
CA TYR A 884 2.86 9.89 34.59
C TYR A 884 2.38 10.62 33.33
N PHE A 885 1.22 10.19 32.81
CA PHE A 885 0.49 10.77 31.68
C PHE A 885 -0.90 11.24 32.17
N PRO A 886 -1.01 12.42 32.80
CA PRO A 886 -2.30 12.95 33.22
C PRO A 886 -3.23 13.20 32.02
N GLY A 887 -4.52 12.88 32.18
CA GLY A 887 -5.58 13.18 31.21
C GLY A 887 -5.94 12.06 30.22
N ILE A 888 -5.01 11.15 29.87
CA ILE A 888 -5.27 10.12 28.83
C ILE A 888 -6.18 8.97 29.32
N GLY A 889 -6.37 8.86 30.63
CA GLY A 889 -7.22 7.86 31.27
C GLY A 889 -6.46 6.65 31.82
N LEU A 890 -7.18 5.55 32.06
CA LEU A 890 -6.66 4.40 32.81
C LEU A 890 -5.98 3.34 31.93
N GLN A 891 -6.36 3.20 30.66
CA GLN A 891 -5.86 2.17 29.74
C GLN A 891 -5.57 2.78 28.38
N VAL A 892 -4.58 2.24 27.69
CA VAL A 892 -4.13 2.64 26.35
C VAL A 892 -4.21 1.40 25.48
N ASP A 893 -4.89 1.51 24.34
CA ASP A 893 -5.12 0.42 23.39
C ASP A 893 -4.03 0.37 22.30
N ALA A 894 -3.47 1.53 21.94
CA ALA A 894 -2.29 1.64 21.08
C ALA A 894 -1.61 2.99 21.33
N ALA A 895 -0.31 3.09 21.02
CA ALA A 895 0.41 4.34 21.10
C ALA A 895 1.52 4.41 20.06
N PHE A 896 1.78 5.59 19.51
CA PHE A 896 2.97 5.83 18.69
C PHE A 896 3.47 7.27 18.83
N GLN A 897 4.71 7.52 18.42
CA GLN A 897 5.30 8.85 18.40
C GLN A 897 5.30 9.39 16.98
N HIS A 898 4.80 10.61 16.78
CA HIS A 898 4.85 11.29 15.49
C HIS A 898 5.08 12.79 15.67
N LYS A 899 6.00 13.36 14.88
CA LYS A 899 6.41 14.78 14.93
C LYS A 899 6.73 15.29 16.37
N GLY A 900 7.20 14.41 17.26
CA GLY A 900 7.57 14.72 18.65
C GLY A 900 6.43 14.63 19.68
N PHE A 901 5.20 14.36 19.26
CA PHE A 901 4.05 14.11 20.12
C PHE A 901 3.79 12.62 20.29
N PHE A 902 3.19 12.22 21.42
CA PHE A 902 2.65 10.88 21.59
C PHE A 902 1.17 10.88 21.25
N TYR A 903 0.77 9.95 20.39
CA TYR A 903 -0.63 9.71 20.07
C TYR A 903 -1.08 8.48 20.82
N PHE A 904 -1.97 8.67 21.80
CA PHE A 904 -2.54 7.58 22.58
C PHE A 904 -3.93 7.24 22.06
N PHE A 905 -4.21 5.96 21.85
CA PHE A 905 -5.49 5.48 21.37
C PHE A 905 -6.24 4.79 22.49
N ARG A 906 -7.53 5.07 22.57
CA ARG A 906 -8.44 4.44 23.51
C ARG A 906 -9.84 4.40 22.91
N ARG A 907 -10.29 3.20 22.56
CA ARG A 907 -11.53 2.95 21.82
C ARG A 907 -11.54 3.80 20.53
N SER A 908 -12.63 4.51 20.27
CA SER A 908 -12.79 5.40 19.12
C SER A 908 -12.21 6.80 19.30
N LYS A 909 -11.37 7.03 20.33
CA LYS A 909 -10.68 8.32 20.57
C LYS A 909 -9.17 8.16 20.52
N GLN A 910 -8.51 9.15 19.94
CA GLN A 910 -7.08 9.37 20.05
C GLN A 910 -6.78 10.69 20.78
N PHE A 911 -5.67 10.71 21.52
CA PHE A 911 -5.21 11.83 22.33
C PHE A 911 -3.81 12.21 21.84
N GLU A 912 -3.68 13.39 21.26
CA GLU A 912 -2.38 14.00 20.98
C GLU A 912 -1.84 14.57 22.30
N TYR A 913 -0.69 14.07 22.74
CA TYR A 913 -0.11 14.37 24.03
C TYR A 913 1.31 14.92 23.85
N ASP A 914 1.56 16.08 24.45
CA ASP A 914 2.88 16.69 24.48
C ASP A 914 3.69 16.13 25.67
N PRO A 915 4.75 15.33 25.41
CA PRO A 915 5.57 14.77 26.48
C PRO A 915 6.36 15.82 27.27
N LYS A 916 6.61 17.02 26.71
CA LYS A 916 7.33 18.12 27.36
C LYS A 916 6.41 18.91 28.28
N ALA A 917 5.23 19.31 27.78
CA ALA A 917 4.23 20.05 28.55
C ALA A 917 3.42 19.17 29.51
N LYS A 918 3.44 17.85 29.32
CA LYS A 918 2.64 16.85 30.05
C LYS A 918 1.14 17.14 30.03
N ASN A 919 0.63 17.49 28.85
CA ASN A 919 -0.76 17.86 28.62
C ASN A 919 -1.25 17.25 27.30
N ILE A 920 -2.56 16.98 27.22
CA ILE A 920 -3.27 16.68 25.98
C ILE A 920 -3.48 17.99 25.22
N THR A 921 -2.97 18.05 23.99
CA THR A 921 -3.16 19.17 23.08
C THR A 921 -4.48 19.06 22.32
N ARG A 922 -4.83 17.85 21.87
CA ARG A 922 -6.05 17.57 21.08
C ARG A 922 -6.66 16.20 21.38
N VAL A 923 -7.97 16.10 21.23
CA VAL A 923 -8.73 14.83 21.27
C VAL A 923 -9.44 14.68 19.93
N ILE A 924 -9.17 13.58 19.23
CA ILE A 924 -9.60 13.35 17.85
C ILE A 924 -10.22 11.95 17.76
N LYS A 925 -11.01 11.65 16.72
CA LYS A 925 -11.49 10.28 16.45
C LYS A 925 -10.33 9.39 15.98
N THR A 926 -10.41 8.10 16.32
CA THR A 926 -9.38 7.11 15.97
C THR A 926 -9.16 6.98 14.45
N ASN A 927 -10.22 7.11 13.65
CA ASN A 927 -10.17 7.02 12.20
C ASN A 927 -9.81 8.33 11.47
N SER A 928 -9.45 9.40 12.18
CA SER A 928 -9.16 10.68 11.52
C SER A 928 -7.89 10.66 10.66
N TRP A 929 -7.04 9.65 10.84
CA TRP A 929 -5.88 9.39 9.97
C TRP A 929 -6.28 8.92 8.56
N PHE A 930 -7.54 8.49 8.37
CA PHE A 930 -8.05 7.94 7.11
C PHE A 930 -8.93 8.93 6.31
N GLN A 931 -8.82 10.24 6.60
CA GLN A 931 -9.52 11.34 5.89
C GLN A 931 -11.03 11.14 5.67
N CYS A 932 -11.72 10.52 6.62
CA CYS A 932 -13.15 10.23 6.51
C CYS A 932 -14.00 11.53 6.57
N LYS A 933 -14.75 11.86 5.51
CA LYS A 933 -15.67 13.01 5.50
C LYS A 933 -16.77 12.84 6.57
N GLU A 934 -16.90 13.80 7.48
CA GLU A 934 -17.98 13.79 8.48
C GLU A 934 -19.36 13.99 7.81
N PRO A 935 -20.41 13.29 8.27
CA PRO A 935 -21.76 13.46 7.73
C PRO A 935 -22.34 14.83 8.10
N LEU A 936 -22.82 15.56 7.09
CA LEU A 936 -23.72 16.69 7.28
C LEU A 936 -25.06 16.20 7.87
N ASN A 937 -25.21 16.44 9.16
CA ASN A 937 -26.41 16.50 10.01
C ASN A 937 -27.29 15.26 10.24
N SER A 938 -27.57 15.02 11.52
CA SER A 938 -28.89 14.57 11.96
C SER A 938 -29.50 15.64 12.87
N SER A 939 -30.62 16.19 12.43
CA SER A 939 -31.52 16.96 13.26
C SER A 939 -32.29 16.04 14.20
N SER A 940 -32.49 16.51 15.42
CA SER A 940 -33.67 16.29 16.27
C SER A 940 -33.42 17.09 17.55
N ASP A 941 -34.35 17.78 18.19
CA ASP A 941 -35.69 18.27 17.90
C ASP A 941 -35.96 19.14 19.12
N PHE A 942 -36.21 20.45 18.98
CA PHE A 942 -36.77 21.22 20.08
C PHE A 942 -37.81 22.19 19.52
N SER A 943 -39.04 21.94 19.92
CA SER A 943 -40.24 22.59 19.43
C SER A 943 -40.27 24.09 19.71
N THR A 944 -40.90 24.79 18.78
CA THR A 944 -41.35 26.17 18.83
C THR A 944 -41.91 26.64 20.18
N ARG A 945 -41.43 27.81 20.61
CA ARG A 945 -42.27 28.85 21.20
C ARG A 945 -41.89 30.18 20.55
N GLU A 946 -42.87 30.76 19.86
CA GLU A 946 -42.87 32.16 19.46
C GLU A 946 -42.82 33.03 20.72
N GLU A 947 -41.86 33.94 20.78
CA GLU A 947 -42.08 35.26 21.34
C GLU A 947 -41.09 36.22 20.66
N GLU A 948 -41.65 37.31 20.15
CA GLU A 948 -41.03 38.35 19.35
C GLU A 948 -39.92 39.10 20.11
N VAL A 949 -39.04 39.76 19.34
CA VAL A 949 -38.66 41.19 19.49
C VAL A 949 -37.14 41.50 19.39
N TYR A 950 -36.89 42.45 18.49
CA TYR A 950 -35.77 43.40 18.28
C TYR A 950 -34.48 42.99 17.55
N SER A 951 -34.37 43.66 16.38
CA SER A 951 -33.16 43.94 15.61
C SER A 951 -32.04 44.55 16.44
N GLY A 952 -30.81 44.11 16.19
CA GLY A 952 -29.59 44.81 16.58
C GLY A 952 -28.43 44.28 15.76
N GLY A 953 -28.07 45.01 14.70
CA GLY A 953 -26.93 44.68 13.85
C GLY A 953 -25.61 44.74 14.61
N VAL A 954 -24.67 43.86 14.23
CA VAL A 954 -23.26 43.96 14.59
C VAL A 954 -22.48 44.03 13.28
N GLU A 955 -22.03 45.23 12.94
CA GLU A 955 -21.01 45.46 11.91
C GLU A 955 -19.71 44.73 12.30
N MET A 956 -19.18 43.92 11.38
CA MET A 956 -17.83 43.35 11.48
C MET A 956 -16.77 44.44 11.30
N LEU A 957 -16.26 44.98 12.40
CA LEU A 957 -15.05 45.80 12.47
C LEU A 957 -13.80 44.90 12.60
N TYR A 958 -13.36 44.26 11.51
CA TYR A 958 -12.10 43.48 11.52
C TYR A 958 -11.04 43.89 10.48
N HIS A 959 -11.33 44.83 9.57
CA HIS A 959 -10.38 45.18 8.49
C HIS A 959 -9.46 46.39 8.74
N LYS A 960 -9.69 47.21 9.77
CA LYS A 960 -8.90 48.44 9.97
C LYS A 960 -7.57 48.25 10.72
N ASN A 961 -7.40 47.20 11.52
CA ASN A 961 -6.17 47.03 12.32
C ASN A 961 -5.02 46.36 11.55
N LEU A 962 -5.30 45.55 10.53
CA LEU A 962 -4.25 44.86 9.77
C LEU A 962 -3.45 45.82 8.88
N ASN A 963 -4.13 46.78 8.24
CA ASN A 963 -3.47 47.78 7.40
C ASN A 963 -2.60 48.74 8.22
N VAL A 964 -3.01 49.08 9.46
CA VAL A 964 -2.21 49.94 10.36
C VAL A 964 -0.96 49.20 10.83
N LEU A 965 -1.05 47.89 11.09
CA LEU A 965 0.10 47.06 11.46
C LEU A 965 1.10 46.91 10.30
N ILE A 966 0.61 46.65 9.09
CA ILE A 966 1.44 46.54 7.88
C ILE A 966 2.11 47.88 7.56
N LEU A 967 1.40 49.00 7.63
CA LEU A 967 1.97 50.34 7.45
C LEU A 967 3.04 50.66 8.50
N SER A 968 2.86 50.21 9.75
CA SER A 968 3.82 50.41 10.83
C SER A 968 5.10 49.58 10.63
N ILE A 969 4.97 48.33 10.14
CA ILE A 969 6.09 47.44 9.81
C ILE A 969 6.85 47.95 8.59
N VAL A 970 6.14 48.39 7.54
CA VAL A 970 6.75 48.99 6.34
C VAL A 970 7.46 50.30 6.68
N HIS A 971 6.92 51.12 7.60
CA HIS A 971 7.57 52.35 8.05
C HIS A 971 8.82 52.07 8.90
N ALA A 972 8.79 51.03 9.74
CA ALA A 972 9.95 50.58 10.51
C ALA A 972 11.06 50.03 9.60
N LEU A 973 10.71 49.21 8.60
CA LEU A 973 11.66 48.68 7.61
C LEU A 973 12.24 49.76 6.71
N LYS A 974 11.45 50.77 6.29
CA LYS A 974 11.96 51.95 5.55
C LYS A 974 12.93 52.80 6.37
N ARG A 975 12.76 52.87 7.70
CA ARG A 975 13.71 53.56 8.59
C ARG A 975 15.01 52.77 8.79
N ILE A 976 14.93 51.44 8.85
CA ILE A 976 16.10 50.55 8.96
C ILE A 976 16.94 50.59 7.67
N TYR A 977 16.32 50.68 6.50
CA TYR A 977 17.04 50.71 5.22
C TYR A 977 17.69 52.08 4.90
N ARG A 978 17.25 53.17 5.55
CA ARG A 978 17.87 54.51 5.42
C ARG A 978 19.07 54.73 6.36
N TYR A 979 19.39 53.77 7.22
CA TYR A 979 20.51 53.83 8.16
C TYR A 979 21.60 52.78 7.86
N ARG A 980 21.63 52.27 6.62
CA ARG A 980 22.76 51.52 6.05
C ARG A 980 23.45 52.34 4.97
#